data_AF-A0AAN9ILR6-F1
#
_entry.id   AF-A0AAN9ILR6-F1
#
_cell.length_a   1.000
_cell.length_b   1.000
_cell.length_c   1.000
_cell.angle_alpha   90.00
_cell.angle_beta   90.00
_cell.angle_gamma   90.00
#
_symmetry.space_group_name_H-M   'P 1'
#
loop_
_entity.id
_entity.type
_entity.pdbx_description
1 polymer ?
#
loop_
_entity_poly.entity_id
_entity_poly.type
_entity_poly.pdbx_seq_one_letter_code
_entity_poly.pdbx_strand_id
1 'polypeptide(L)'
;MAAYTSLSLCPYGLCSHAKPTRLPVSCSVASSPLRGTDGSNSKVPRKRTRKIEGPRKSMEDSVQRKMEQFYEGSDGPPLRVLPIGGLGEIGMNCMLVGNHDRYILIDAGVMFPDYDELGVQKIIPDTTFIRKWSHKIEALIITHGHEDHIGALPWVIPALDSNTPVFASSFTMELIKKRLKEHGIFIPSRLKMFRTRKRFMAGPFEIEPIRVTHSIPDCCGLVLRCSDGTILHTGDWKIDETPLDGNVFDREALEELSKEGVTLMMSDSTNILSPGRTTSEALVKDALMRHISASKGRVITTQFASNIHRLGSVKAAADLTGRKLVFVGMSLRTYLEAAWKDGKAPIDPSTLVKAEDIDAYAPKDLLIVTTGSQAEPRAALNLASYGSSHAFKLTKEDVILYSAKVIPGNESRVMQMLNRISEIGSTIVMGKSEGLHTSGHAYRGELEEVLRIVKPQHFLPIHGELLFLKEHELLGKSTGIRHTAVIKNGEMLGVSHLRNRRVLSNGFISLGKENLQLKYSDGDRAFGTSSELCIDERLRIAVDGIIVVSMEIFRPQNLDSLAENTLKGKIRITTRCLWLDKGKLLDALHKAAHAALSSCPVSCPLAHMERIVSEVLRKMVRKYSGKRPEVIAIAIENPAAVLADEINTKLSGKSHVGPGISASRKAVDGHGKANQSTTMQIRDNGIDVEEVPEKDTPISSGAEGDLFNSVDSDEFEKPLIASSPVQKSNEAGNGYVSQKEHKSNLKEDYSEDTDEAKSEETSTSEPKSEDKSNEMSSNSEPKSSKSVKRNKWKPGEVKKVIGMRGELHDRFQIVKGRMALWEEISQNLLADGISRSPGQCKSLWTSLVMKYEELKNEKGSKRSWQYFEDMERIMSDNDALATK
;
A
#
# COMPACT_ATOMS: atom_id res chain seq x y z
N MET A 1 19.62 -22.45 50.56
CA MET A 1 19.47 -22.93 51.96
C MET A 1 18.40 -24.00 51.97
N ALA A 2 18.69 -25.16 52.58
CA ALA A 2 17.78 -26.28 52.87
C ALA A 2 16.98 -26.92 51.70
N ALA A 3 16.84 -28.26 51.77
CA ALA A 3 15.94 -29.07 50.95
C ALA A 3 15.45 -30.26 51.80
N TYR A 4 14.27 -30.81 51.53
CA TYR A 4 13.75 -32.00 52.24
C TYR A 4 12.80 -32.85 51.37
N THR A 5 13.13 -34.16 51.28
CA THR A 5 12.29 -35.40 51.36
C THR A 5 10.85 -35.49 50.81
N SER A 6 10.28 -36.68 50.50
CA SER A 6 10.76 -37.98 49.94
C SER A 6 9.57 -38.98 49.83
N LEU A 7 9.73 -40.05 49.02
CA LEU A 7 9.07 -41.38 49.09
C LEU A 7 7.52 -41.55 49.03
N SER A 8 7.05 -42.01 47.85
CA SER A 8 6.34 -43.30 47.61
C SER A 8 5.28 -43.84 48.59
N LEU A 9 4.06 -44.15 48.07
CA LEU A 9 3.43 -45.49 48.14
C LEU A 9 2.26 -45.68 47.12
N CYS A 10 1.86 -46.94 46.89
CA CYS A 10 0.83 -47.45 45.95
C CYS A 10 -0.03 -48.52 46.69
N PRO A 11 -0.80 -49.46 46.07
CA PRO A 11 -1.22 -49.72 44.67
C PRO A 11 -2.74 -49.38 44.46
N TYR A 12 -3.56 -49.86 43.51
CA TYR A 12 -3.62 -50.98 42.53
C TYR A 12 -4.42 -50.53 41.27
N GLY A 13 -4.47 -51.27 40.14
CA GLY A 13 -3.65 -52.41 39.71
C GLY A 13 -4.20 -53.16 38.46
N LEU A 14 -3.30 -53.86 37.74
CA LEU A 14 -3.52 -54.91 36.70
C LEU A 14 -4.18 -54.47 35.36
N CYS A 15 -3.79 -54.90 34.16
CA CYS A 15 -2.71 -55.77 33.62
C CYS A 15 -2.32 -55.25 32.20
N SER A 16 -1.04 -55.17 31.77
CA SER A 16 -0.18 -56.21 31.13
C SER A 16 -0.71 -56.75 29.77
N HIS A 17 0.08 -57.07 28.72
CA HIS A 17 1.54 -57.01 28.46
C HIS A 17 1.84 -56.67 26.95
N ALA A 18 2.99 -57.02 26.36
CA ALA A 18 3.49 -56.43 25.09
C ALA A 18 3.85 -57.39 23.92
N LYS A 19 3.91 -56.84 22.68
CA LYS A 19 4.77 -57.09 21.46
C LYS A 19 5.59 -58.41 21.32
N PRO A 20 6.00 -58.86 20.08
CA PRO A 20 5.51 -58.61 18.70
C PRO A 20 5.60 -59.84 17.71
N THR A 21 5.62 -59.57 16.39
CA THR A 21 6.30 -60.28 15.25
C THR A 21 5.68 -61.44 14.41
N ARG A 22 5.88 -61.28 13.08
CA ARG A 22 6.01 -62.25 11.94
C ARG A 22 4.76 -62.77 11.17
N LEU A 23 5.05 -63.09 9.90
CA LEU A 23 4.25 -63.59 8.74
C LEU A 23 4.07 -65.14 8.79
N PRO A 24 3.45 -65.86 7.80
CA PRO A 24 2.74 -65.48 6.55
C PRO A 24 1.38 -66.23 6.32
N VAL A 25 0.90 -66.25 5.05
CA VAL A 25 0.07 -67.28 4.35
C VAL A 25 -1.41 -66.92 4.08
N SER A 26 -1.90 -67.45 2.95
CA SER A 26 -3.15 -67.18 2.23
C SER A 26 -4.19 -68.30 2.34
N CYS A 27 -5.43 -68.06 1.86
CA CYS A 27 -6.17 -69.08 1.12
C CYS A 27 -7.21 -68.47 0.14
N SER A 28 -7.71 -69.28 -0.80
CA SER A 28 -8.45 -68.84 -1.99
C SER A 28 -9.49 -69.87 -2.50
N VAL A 29 -10.63 -69.40 -3.02
CA VAL A 29 -11.60 -70.19 -3.82
C VAL A 29 -12.19 -69.24 -4.89
N ALA A 30 -11.79 -69.32 -6.17
CA ALA A 30 -12.37 -70.11 -7.28
C ALA A 30 -13.71 -69.54 -7.83
N SER A 31 -14.11 -69.72 -9.10
CA SER A 31 -13.65 -70.66 -10.16
C SER A 31 -13.88 -70.12 -11.60
N SER A 32 -13.47 -70.89 -12.61
CA SER A 32 -13.80 -70.74 -14.04
C SER A 32 -14.04 -72.14 -14.64
N PRO A 33 -14.63 -72.30 -15.84
CA PRO A 33 -13.92 -73.09 -16.87
C PRO A 33 -14.26 -72.86 -18.38
N LEU A 34 -13.24 -73.05 -19.26
CA LEU A 34 -13.28 -73.64 -20.64
C LEU A 34 -14.03 -72.91 -21.80
N ARG A 35 -13.80 -73.16 -23.12
CA ARG A 35 -12.59 -73.52 -23.94
C ARG A 35 -12.91 -73.50 -25.46
N GLY A 36 -11.95 -73.06 -26.30
CA GLY A 36 -11.88 -73.31 -27.77
C GLY A 36 -12.62 -72.31 -28.69
N THR A 37 -12.43 -72.24 -30.02
CA THR A 37 -11.33 -72.70 -30.94
C THR A 37 -11.61 -72.12 -32.35
N ASP A 38 -10.54 -71.75 -33.10
CA ASP A 38 -10.49 -71.52 -34.57
C ASP A 38 -11.41 -70.48 -35.25
N GLY A 39 -11.03 -70.10 -36.49
CA GLY A 39 -11.91 -69.46 -37.48
C GLY A 39 -11.42 -68.12 -38.05
N SER A 40 -10.83 -68.15 -39.26
CA SER A 40 -10.56 -66.93 -40.04
C SER A 40 -11.60 -66.74 -41.15
N ASN A 41 -12.15 -65.52 -41.31
CA ASN A 41 -12.33 -64.93 -42.64
C ASN A 41 -12.72 -63.43 -42.66
N SER A 42 -12.63 -62.86 -43.86
CA SER A 42 -12.90 -61.45 -44.16
C SER A 42 -14.37 -61.17 -44.57
N LYS A 43 -14.88 -59.96 -44.27
CA LYS A 43 -15.30 -58.98 -45.30
C LYS A 43 -15.82 -57.64 -44.74
N VAL A 44 -15.23 -56.56 -45.30
CA VAL A 44 -15.65 -55.14 -45.30
C VAL A 44 -16.76 -54.96 -46.39
N PRO A 45 -17.65 -53.92 -46.42
CA PRO A 45 -17.68 -52.62 -45.71
C PRO A 45 -19.01 -52.16 -45.06
N ARG A 46 -18.96 -51.03 -44.33
CA ARG A 46 -19.90 -49.91 -44.58
C ARG A 46 -19.20 -48.55 -44.50
N LYS A 47 -19.69 -47.55 -45.25
CA LYS A 47 -18.97 -46.29 -45.55
C LYS A 47 -19.30 -45.15 -44.58
N ARG A 48 -18.24 -44.42 -44.20
CA ARG A 48 -18.15 -42.95 -44.00
C ARG A 48 -19.41 -42.18 -43.58
N THR A 49 -19.29 -41.49 -42.45
CA THR A 49 -19.49 -40.02 -42.41
C THR A 49 -18.22 -39.35 -41.89
N ARG A 50 -17.82 -38.24 -42.51
CA ARG A 50 -16.67 -37.44 -42.07
C ARG A 50 -17.10 -36.50 -40.94
N LYS A 51 -16.28 -36.37 -39.90
CA LYS A 51 -15.93 -35.03 -39.37
C LYS A 51 -14.46 -34.78 -39.66
N ILE A 52 -14.14 -33.52 -39.94
CA ILE A 52 -12.86 -33.09 -40.51
C ILE A 52 -11.92 -32.66 -39.38
N GLU A 53 -10.62 -32.77 -39.64
CA GLU A 53 -9.53 -32.46 -38.70
C GLU A 53 -9.53 -30.99 -38.25
N GLY A 54 -9.04 -30.76 -37.04
CA GLY A 54 -8.78 -29.44 -36.43
C GLY A 54 -7.73 -29.60 -35.34
N PRO A 55 -6.82 -28.62 -35.17
CA PRO A 55 -5.47 -28.82 -35.71
C PRO A 55 -4.44 -29.33 -34.69
N ARG A 56 -3.27 -29.69 -35.20
CA ARG A 56 -2.06 -29.89 -34.38
C ARG A 56 -1.81 -28.62 -33.55
N LYS A 57 -1.89 -28.73 -32.23
CA LYS A 57 -1.35 -27.71 -31.31
C LYS A 57 0.14 -27.55 -31.62
N SER A 58 0.66 -26.33 -31.69
CA SER A 58 2.11 -26.17 -31.84
C SER A 58 2.83 -26.73 -30.62
N MET A 59 4.07 -27.18 -30.82
CA MET A 59 4.95 -27.49 -29.71
C MET A 59 5.22 -26.23 -28.86
N GLU A 60 5.20 -25.05 -29.51
CA GLU A 60 5.23 -23.73 -28.86
C GLU A 60 4.02 -23.53 -27.94
N ASP A 61 2.79 -23.84 -28.38
CA ASP A 61 1.56 -23.76 -27.55
C ASP A 61 1.59 -24.73 -26.34
N SER A 62 2.48 -25.73 -26.36
CA SER A 62 2.66 -26.68 -25.26
C SER A 62 3.86 -26.34 -24.37
N VAL A 63 4.84 -25.60 -24.86
CA VAL A 63 5.93 -25.02 -24.07
C VAL A 63 5.44 -23.78 -23.33
N GLN A 64 4.71 -22.90 -24.02
CA GLN A 64 4.08 -21.71 -23.46
C GLN A 64 3.20 -22.08 -22.24
N ARG A 65 2.30 -23.05 -22.38
CA ARG A 65 1.47 -23.57 -21.27
C ARG A 65 2.26 -24.25 -20.14
N LYS A 66 3.48 -24.73 -20.38
CA LYS A 66 4.37 -25.25 -19.33
C LYS A 66 5.16 -24.14 -18.63
N MET A 67 5.43 -23.01 -19.31
CA MET A 67 6.05 -21.83 -18.71
C MET A 67 5.04 -20.95 -17.97
N GLU A 68 3.76 -21.02 -18.34
CA GLU A 68 2.63 -20.42 -17.61
C GLU A 68 2.30 -21.17 -16.32
N GLN A 69 2.67 -22.45 -16.20
CA GLN A 69 2.46 -23.24 -14.99
C GLN A 69 3.53 -22.91 -13.94
N PHE A 70 3.10 -22.44 -12.77
CA PHE A 70 3.95 -22.14 -11.63
C PHE A 70 4.79 -23.37 -11.21
N TYR A 71 6.12 -23.20 -11.16
CA TYR A 71 7.07 -24.31 -11.05
C TYR A 71 7.44 -24.62 -9.60
N GLU A 72 6.96 -25.75 -9.06
CA GLU A 72 7.23 -26.15 -7.67
C GLU A 72 8.38 -27.17 -7.50
N GLY A 73 9.08 -27.56 -8.57
CA GLY A 73 10.02 -28.70 -8.59
C GLY A 73 11.49 -28.42 -8.18
N SER A 74 12.27 -29.47 -7.93
CA SER A 74 13.70 -29.39 -7.59
C SER A 74 14.58 -28.98 -8.77
N ASP A 75 14.32 -29.53 -9.96
CA ASP A 75 15.28 -29.65 -11.08
C ASP A 75 15.40 -28.38 -11.95
N GLY A 76 15.04 -27.23 -11.40
CA GLY A 76 15.10 -25.93 -12.06
C GLY A 76 16.40 -25.19 -11.73
N PRO A 77 16.47 -23.88 -12.08
CA PRO A 77 17.51 -22.99 -11.58
C PRO A 77 17.62 -23.08 -10.05
N PRO A 78 18.85 -23.12 -9.49
CA PRO A 78 19.06 -23.31 -8.05
C PRO A 78 18.55 -22.09 -7.27
N LEU A 79 19.10 -20.91 -7.53
CA LEU A 79 18.70 -19.67 -6.87
C LEU A 79 17.33 -19.21 -7.37
N ARG A 80 16.41 -18.91 -6.46
CA ARG A 80 15.03 -18.51 -6.79
C ARG A 80 14.56 -17.32 -5.94
N VAL A 81 13.79 -16.45 -6.57
CA VAL A 81 13.16 -15.29 -5.92
C VAL A 81 11.68 -15.24 -6.29
N LEU A 82 10.83 -15.07 -5.28
CA LEU A 82 9.38 -14.90 -5.41
C LEU A 82 8.91 -13.77 -4.47
N PRO A 83 8.64 -12.55 -4.99
CA PRO A 83 8.00 -11.50 -4.21
C PRO A 83 6.55 -11.88 -3.89
N ILE A 84 6.16 -11.80 -2.62
CA ILE A 84 4.77 -11.86 -2.16
C ILE A 84 4.20 -10.44 -2.06
N GLY A 85 5.03 -9.48 -1.63
CA GLY A 85 4.77 -8.05 -1.63
C GLY A 85 6.07 -7.23 -1.71
N GLY A 86 5.95 -5.94 -2.06
CA GLY A 86 7.06 -4.96 -2.20
C GLY A 86 7.49 -4.64 -3.63
N LEU A 87 6.96 -5.31 -4.66
CA LEU A 87 7.35 -5.10 -6.07
C LEU A 87 6.20 -4.62 -6.96
N GLY A 88 6.24 -3.33 -7.29
CA GLY A 88 5.22 -2.60 -8.06
C GLY A 88 4.43 -1.60 -7.23
N GLU A 89 4.74 -1.48 -5.95
CA GLU A 89 4.04 -0.69 -4.90
C GLU A 89 5.06 -0.13 -3.90
N ILE A 90 4.62 0.63 -2.88
CA ILE A 90 5.49 1.06 -1.77
C ILE A 90 4.93 0.49 -0.46
N GLY A 91 5.67 -0.44 0.13
CA GLY A 91 5.31 -1.14 1.36
C GLY A 91 5.02 -2.62 1.15
N MET A 92 4.48 -3.28 2.18
CA MET A 92 4.15 -4.71 2.16
C MET A 92 5.33 -5.65 1.84
N ASN A 93 6.58 -5.24 2.14
CA ASN A 93 7.76 -6.01 1.75
C ASN A 93 7.75 -7.40 2.38
N CYS A 94 7.71 -8.42 1.52
CA CYS A 94 7.65 -9.82 1.92
C CYS A 94 8.09 -10.69 0.73
N MET A 95 9.30 -11.26 0.80
CA MET A 95 9.94 -11.92 -0.34
C MET A 95 10.50 -13.29 0.02
N LEU A 96 10.15 -14.32 -0.75
CA LEU A 96 10.79 -15.62 -0.65
C LEU A 96 12.07 -15.63 -1.49
N VAL A 97 13.18 -16.04 -0.87
CA VAL A 97 14.45 -16.32 -1.54
C VAL A 97 14.86 -17.74 -1.19
N GLY A 98 15.27 -18.55 -2.17
CA GLY A 98 15.53 -19.97 -1.95
C GLY A 98 16.67 -20.53 -2.80
N ASN A 99 17.14 -21.70 -2.38
CA ASN A 99 17.95 -22.60 -3.20
C ASN A 99 17.16 -23.90 -3.41
N HIS A 100 16.95 -24.27 -4.67
CA HIS A 100 16.03 -25.32 -5.11
C HIS A 100 14.61 -25.15 -4.51
N ASP A 101 14.12 -26.11 -3.72
CA ASP A 101 12.78 -26.12 -3.13
C ASP A 101 12.74 -25.61 -1.68
N ARG A 102 13.88 -25.13 -1.15
CA ARG A 102 14.05 -24.65 0.23
C ARG A 102 14.21 -23.13 0.24
N TYR A 103 13.48 -22.44 1.11
CA TYR A 103 13.37 -20.98 1.09
C TYR A 103 13.56 -20.36 2.48
N ILE A 104 14.03 -19.12 2.50
CA ILE A 104 13.83 -18.16 3.59
C ILE A 104 12.79 -17.12 3.15
N LEU A 105 12.06 -16.57 4.11
CA LEU A 105 11.23 -15.38 3.92
C LEU A 105 12.01 -14.16 4.42
N ILE A 106 12.10 -13.12 3.61
CA ILE A 106 12.71 -11.82 3.95
C ILE A 106 11.57 -10.82 4.13
N ASP A 107 11.53 -10.23 5.32
CA ASP A 107 10.54 -9.26 5.79
C ASP A 107 9.07 -9.73 5.76
N ALA A 108 8.24 -8.99 6.49
CA ALA A 108 6.80 -9.22 6.68
C ALA A 108 6.09 -7.89 6.94
N GLY A 109 6.09 -7.02 5.93
CA GLY A 109 5.50 -5.69 5.96
C GLY A 109 4.00 -5.60 5.74
N VAL A 110 3.41 -4.45 6.10
CA VAL A 110 2.10 -4.00 5.59
C VAL A 110 2.26 -2.86 4.58
N MET A 111 1.24 -2.66 3.75
CA MET A 111 1.02 -1.40 3.03
C MET A 111 -0.18 -0.67 3.66
N PHE A 112 -0.17 0.65 3.62
CA PHE A 112 -1.29 1.48 4.08
C PHE A 112 -2.28 1.71 2.93
N PRO A 113 -3.60 1.74 3.20
CA PRO A 113 -4.60 1.77 2.15
C PRO A 113 -4.72 3.10 1.41
N ASP A 114 -5.11 2.99 0.15
CA ASP A 114 -5.39 4.10 -0.76
C ASP A 114 -6.79 4.70 -0.52
N TYR A 115 -7.11 5.79 -1.24
CA TYR A 115 -8.34 6.57 -1.02
C TYR A 115 -9.66 5.83 -1.33
N ASP A 116 -9.64 4.79 -2.15
CA ASP A 116 -10.81 4.00 -2.57
C ASP A 116 -11.00 2.68 -1.80
N GLU A 117 -10.06 2.30 -0.94
CA GLU A 117 -10.10 1.09 -0.11
C GLU A 117 -10.89 1.33 1.20
N LEU A 118 -12.17 1.68 1.05
CA LEU A 118 -13.00 2.25 2.11
C LEU A 118 -13.11 1.37 3.37
N GLY A 119 -12.57 1.88 4.48
CA GLY A 119 -12.61 1.24 5.79
C GLY A 119 -11.49 0.22 6.06
N VAL A 120 -10.60 -0.02 5.10
CA VAL A 120 -9.36 -0.76 5.34
C VAL A 120 -8.47 0.04 6.31
N GLN A 121 -7.69 -0.66 7.14
CA GLN A 121 -6.63 -0.07 7.95
C GLN A 121 -5.22 -0.47 7.47
N LYS A 122 -5.06 -1.69 6.97
CA LYS A 122 -3.78 -2.27 6.52
C LYS A 122 -4.00 -3.29 5.39
N ILE A 123 -3.07 -3.34 4.45
CA ILE A 123 -2.94 -4.38 3.43
C ILE A 123 -1.75 -5.28 3.81
N ILE A 124 -1.92 -6.59 3.63
CA ILE A 124 -1.09 -7.67 4.19
C ILE A 124 -0.79 -8.69 3.06
N PRO A 125 0.42 -9.29 3.02
CA PRO A 125 0.78 -10.31 2.02
C PRO A 125 -0.15 -11.53 2.06
N ASP A 126 -0.15 -12.35 1.00
CA ASP A 126 -1.00 -13.55 0.93
C ASP A 126 -0.59 -14.63 1.95
N THR A 127 -1.17 -14.57 3.15
CA THR A 127 -0.95 -15.55 4.22
C THR A 127 -1.53 -16.93 3.90
N THR A 128 -2.48 -17.04 2.97
CA THR A 128 -2.96 -18.33 2.47
C THR A 128 -1.92 -19.01 1.58
N PHE A 129 -1.19 -18.26 0.75
CA PHE A 129 -0.01 -18.77 0.03
C PHE A 129 1.13 -19.12 0.99
N ILE A 130 1.48 -18.25 1.94
CA ILE A 130 2.54 -18.53 2.95
C ILE A 130 2.23 -19.82 3.72
N ARG A 131 0.96 -20.07 4.09
CA ARG A 131 0.53 -21.31 4.74
C ARG A 131 0.53 -22.53 3.80
N LYS A 132 0.20 -22.37 2.51
CA LYS A 132 0.35 -23.44 1.48
C LYS A 132 1.81 -23.92 1.40
N TRP A 133 2.77 -23.00 1.57
CA TRP A 133 4.20 -23.25 1.39
C TRP A 133 5.02 -23.34 2.69
N SER A 134 4.39 -23.34 3.87
CA SER A 134 5.09 -23.24 5.18
C SER A 134 6.22 -24.26 5.36
N HIS A 135 5.99 -25.51 4.97
CA HIS A 135 6.95 -26.64 4.98
C HIS A 135 8.22 -26.44 4.13
N LYS A 136 8.23 -25.44 3.24
CA LYS A 136 9.39 -25.02 2.42
C LYS A 136 10.14 -23.82 3.00
N ILE A 137 9.56 -23.11 3.97
CA ILE A 137 10.08 -21.85 4.53
C ILE A 137 10.79 -22.15 5.85
N GLU A 138 12.12 -22.16 5.83
CA GLU A 138 12.92 -22.59 6.98
C GLU A 138 13.26 -21.48 7.98
N ALA A 139 13.13 -20.21 7.58
CA ALA A 139 13.35 -19.06 8.46
C ALA A 139 12.64 -17.81 7.94
N LEU A 140 12.34 -16.89 8.86
CA LEU A 140 11.98 -15.51 8.56
C LEU A 140 13.12 -14.59 9.00
N ILE A 141 13.70 -13.82 8.07
CA ILE A 141 14.77 -12.86 8.32
C ILE A 141 14.22 -11.45 8.15
N ILE A 142 14.48 -10.58 9.11
CA ILE A 142 14.02 -9.19 9.12
C ILE A 142 15.21 -8.24 8.90
N THR A 143 15.11 -7.37 7.91
CA THR A 143 16.17 -6.40 7.57
C THR A 143 16.22 -5.23 8.56
N HIS A 144 15.06 -4.68 8.93
CA HIS A 144 14.92 -3.54 9.82
C HIS A 144 13.50 -3.37 10.41
N GLY A 145 13.28 -2.30 11.17
CA GLY A 145 12.12 -2.18 12.08
C GLY A 145 10.91 -1.35 11.63
N HIS A 146 10.74 -1.00 10.34
CA HIS A 146 9.57 -0.22 9.89
C HIS A 146 8.31 -1.09 9.69
N GLU A 147 7.10 -0.50 9.72
CA GLU A 147 5.83 -1.24 9.59
C GLU A 147 5.66 -1.94 8.21
N ASP A 148 6.27 -1.40 7.16
CA ASP A 148 6.42 -1.99 5.83
C ASP A 148 7.47 -3.11 5.75
N HIS A 149 8.11 -3.49 6.87
CA HIS A 149 8.99 -4.66 6.99
C HIS A 149 8.63 -5.59 8.17
N ILE A 150 7.98 -5.10 9.23
CA ILE A 150 7.57 -5.91 10.40
C ILE A 150 6.08 -5.81 10.78
N GLY A 151 5.28 -5.02 10.08
CA GLY A 151 3.89 -4.74 10.45
C GLY A 151 2.94 -5.93 10.27
N ALA A 152 3.20 -6.82 9.31
CA ALA A 152 2.35 -7.99 9.01
C ALA A 152 2.73 -9.25 9.80
N LEU A 153 3.75 -9.20 10.65
CA LEU A 153 4.15 -10.30 11.54
C LEU A 153 2.98 -10.96 12.32
N PRO A 154 1.95 -10.24 12.82
CA PRO A 154 0.80 -10.86 13.48
C PRO A 154 0.01 -11.85 12.62
N TRP A 155 0.03 -11.69 11.29
CA TRP A 155 -0.67 -12.56 10.34
C TRP A 155 0.29 -13.55 9.66
N VAL A 156 1.55 -13.17 9.43
CA VAL A 156 2.57 -14.00 8.79
C VAL A 156 3.13 -15.08 9.74
N ILE A 157 3.42 -14.76 11.00
CA ILE A 157 4.00 -15.75 11.95
C ILE A 157 3.07 -16.93 12.26
N PRO A 158 1.74 -16.76 12.33
CA PRO A 158 0.78 -17.87 12.39
C PRO A 158 0.55 -18.60 11.05
N ALA A 159 0.99 -18.06 9.92
CA ALA A 159 0.93 -18.74 8.62
C ALA A 159 2.12 -19.70 8.40
N LEU A 160 3.28 -19.37 8.98
CA LEU A 160 4.49 -20.20 8.98
C LEU A 160 4.40 -21.41 9.92
N ASP A 161 5.26 -22.41 9.71
CA ASP A 161 5.37 -23.57 10.61
C ASP A 161 5.74 -23.13 12.03
N SER A 162 5.23 -23.83 13.04
CA SER A 162 5.33 -23.45 14.46
C SER A 162 6.77 -23.31 14.97
N ASN A 163 7.71 -24.06 14.38
CA ASN A 163 9.12 -24.04 14.73
C ASN A 163 9.95 -23.00 13.95
N THR A 164 9.37 -22.33 12.94
CA THR A 164 10.11 -21.43 12.03
C THR A 164 10.77 -20.29 12.81
N PRO A 165 12.11 -20.20 12.86
CA PRO A 165 12.81 -19.15 13.58
C PRO A 165 12.62 -17.78 12.92
N VAL A 166 12.64 -16.74 13.75
CA VAL A 166 12.55 -15.33 13.34
C VAL A 166 13.85 -14.65 13.73
N PHE A 167 14.59 -14.18 12.73
CA PHE A 167 15.91 -13.56 12.84
C PHE A 167 15.80 -12.05 12.66
N ALA A 168 16.35 -11.27 13.59
CA ALA A 168 16.45 -9.81 13.47
C ALA A 168 17.69 -9.26 14.20
N SER A 169 17.99 -7.98 13.97
CA SER A 169 18.89 -7.18 14.80
C SER A 169 18.29 -6.90 16.18
N SER A 170 19.09 -6.44 17.16
CA SER A 170 18.66 -6.39 18.56
C SER A 170 17.58 -5.33 18.83
N PHE A 171 17.71 -4.13 18.23
CA PHE A 171 16.67 -3.10 18.31
C PHE A 171 15.35 -3.57 17.68
N THR A 172 15.41 -4.06 16.44
CA THR A 172 14.24 -4.59 15.72
C THR A 172 13.61 -5.75 16.48
N MET A 173 14.39 -6.58 17.16
CA MET A 173 13.88 -7.68 17.98
C MET A 173 13.05 -7.18 19.18
N GLU A 174 13.34 -6.02 19.79
CA GLU A 174 12.47 -5.45 20.84
C GLU A 174 11.12 -4.97 20.28
N LEU A 175 11.09 -4.39 19.09
CA LEU A 175 9.84 -4.05 18.39
C LEU A 175 9.00 -5.31 18.09
N ILE A 176 9.64 -6.37 17.59
CA ILE A 176 9.01 -7.68 17.35
C ILE A 176 8.48 -8.27 18.67
N LYS A 177 9.32 -8.33 19.72
CA LYS A 177 8.92 -8.82 21.06
C LYS A 177 7.69 -8.10 21.60
N LYS A 178 7.57 -6.77 21.38
CA LYS A 178 6.37 -6.02 21.79
C LYS A 178 5.15 -6.40 20.95
N ARG A 179 5.24 -6.32 19.61
CA ARG A 179 4.11 -6.61 18.71
C ARG A 179 3.58 -8.04 18.90
N LEU A 180 4.44 -9.04 19.06
CA LEU A 180 3.99 -10.44 19.27
C LEU A 180 3.34 -10.68 20.64
N LYS A 181 3.69 -9.90 21.67
CA LYS A 181 3.03 -9.95 22.99
C LYS A 181 1.64 -9.31 22.93
N GLU A 182 1.53 -8.16 22.28
CA GLU A 182 0.26 -7.44 22.08
C GLU A 182 -0.77 -8.30 21.33
N HIS A 183 -0.32 -9.15 20.40
CA HIS A 183 -1.18 -10.06 19.63
C HIS A 183 -1.25 -11.49 20.22
N GLY A 184 -0.71 -11.74 21.42
CA GLY A 184 -0.80 -13.04 22.12
C GLY A 184 -0.02 -14.21 21.50
N ILE A 185 0.84 -13.97 20.50
CA ILE A 185 1.57 -15.00 19.73
C ILE A 185 3.08 -15.04 20.06
N PHE A 186 3.48 -14.53 21.22
CA PHE A 186 4.87 -14.42 21.65
C PHE A 186 5.47 -15.78 22.06
N ILE A 187 6.34 -16.34 21.21
CA ILE A 187 7.05 -17.60 21.46
C ILE A 187 8.58 -17.34 21.51
N PRO A 188 9.19 -17.22 22.71
CA PRO A 188 10.61 -16.86 22.85
C PRO A 188 11.59 -17.76 22.10
N SER A 189 11.31 -19.07 22.03
CA SER A 189 12.21 -20.06 21.43
C SER A 189 12.40 -19.90 19.93
N ARG A 190 11.44 -19.28 19.22
CA ARG A 190 11.54 -18.94 17.79
C ARG A 190 12.47 -17.75 17.52
N LEU A 191 12.61 -16.83 18.48
CA LEU A 191 13.32 -15.57 18.26
C LEU A 191 14.84 -15.77 18.32
N LYS A 192 15.55 -15.26 17.30
CA LYS A 192 17.02 -15.31 17.16
C LYS A 192 17.55 -13.91 16.85
N MET A 193 18.55 -13.46 17.59
CA MET A 193 19.21 -12.17 17.32
C MET A 193 20.49 -12.41 16.54
N PHE A 194 20.63 -11.78 15.37
CA PHE A 194 21.90 -11.74 14.65
C PHE A 194 22.74 -10.51 15.07
N ARG A 195 23.95 -10.41 14.54
CA ARG A 195 24.79 -9.21 14.60
C ARG A 195 25.39 -8.96 13.23
N THR A 196 25.58 -7.70 12.87
CA THR A 196 26.26 -7.30 11.63
C THR A 196 27.67 -7.90 11.56
N ARG A 197 28.13 -8.24 10.35
CA ARG A 197 29.41 -8.90 10.05
C ARG A 197 29.62 -10.23 10.82
N LYS A 198 28.53 -10.88 11.26
CA LYS A 198 28.54 -12.24 11.80
C LYS A 198 27.65 -13.16 10.98
N ARG A 199 28.27 -14.23 10.47
CA ARG A 199 27.60 -15.28 9.70
C ARG A 199 26.74 -16.19 10.58
N PHE A 200 25.60 -16.61 10.07
CA PHE A 200 24.75 -17.64 10.67
C PHE A 200 24.04 -18.46 9.59
N MET A 201 23.70 -19.71 9.90
CA MET A 201 22.87 -20.53 8.99
C MET A 201 21.40 -20.23 9.21
N ALA A 202 20.65 -20.03 8.12
CA ALA A 202 19.19 -20.00 8.12
C ALA A 202 18.65 -20.48 6.77
N GLY A 203 17.86 -21.56 6.80
CA GLY A 203 17.48 -22.29 5.59
C GLY A 203 18.72 -22.77 4.81
N PRO A 204 18.69 -22.73 3.47
CA PRO A 204 19.80 -23.21 2.64
C PRO A 204 20.98 -22.21 2.52
N PHE A 205 21.01 -21.14 3.32
CA PHE A 205 21.98 -20.05 3.20
C PHE A 205 22.84 -19.87 4.46
N GLU A 206 24.14 -19.61 4.27
CA GLU A 206 24.94 -18.85 5.23
C GLU A 206 24.65 -17.36 5.00
N ILE A 207 24.09 -16.69 6.01
CA ILE A 207 23.68 -15.28 5.96
C ILE A 207 24.68 -14.42 6.73
N GLU A 208 25.21 -13.38 6.09
CA GLU A 208 25.99 -12.31 6.73
C GLU A 208 25.23 -10.97 6.58
N PRO A 209 24.73 -10.38 7.68
CA PRO A 209 24.15 -9.03 7.64
C PRO A 209 25.27 -7.98 7.54
N ILE A 210 25.14 -7.03 6.63
CA ILE A 210 26.05 -5.88 6.43
C ILE A 210 25.33 -4.58 6.81
N ARG A 211 26.04 -3.58 7.35
CA ARG A 211 25.39 -2.34 7.82
C ARG A 211 25.03 -1.44 6.65
N VAL A 212 23.79 -0.95 6.67
CA VAL A 212 23.35 0.17 5.82
C VAL A 212 22.82 1.31 6.69
N THR A 213 22.99 2.55 6.24
CA THR A 213 22.39 3.72 6.88
C THR A 213 20.99 3.99 6.32
N HIS A 214 20.01 4.22 7.18
CA HIS A 214 18.60 4.43 6.81
C HIS A 214 17.92 5.30 7.91
N SER A 215 16.60 5.51 7.87
CA SER A 215 15.90 6.40 8.82
C SER A 215 15.47 5.75 10.14
N ILE A 216 16.11 4.65 10.55
CA ILE A 216 15.82 3.87 11.77
C ILE A 216 17.08 3.05 12.17
N PRO A 217 17.36 2.80 13.47
CA PRO A 217 18.54 2.04 13.89
C PRO A 217 18.60 0.58 13.40
N ASP A 218 19.79 0.00 13.47
CA ASP A 218 20.09 -1.41 13.19
C ASP A 218 19.59 -1.96 11.84
N CYS A 219 19.54 -1.12 10.80
CA CYS A 219 19.26 -1.56 9.43
C CYS A 219 20.41 -2.38 8.84
N CYS A 220 20.06 -3.41 8.07
CA CYS A 220 21.05 -4.23 7.39
C CYS A 220 20.62 -4.68 5.99
N GLY A 221 21.61 -4.77 5.10
CA GLY A 221 21.55 -5.63 3.93
C GLY A 221 21.93 -7.06 4.31
N LEU A 222 21.49 -8.03 3.52
CA LEU A 222 21.72 -9.46 3.74
C LEU A 222 22.53 -10.04 2.58
N VAL A 223 23.70 -10.60 2.90
CA VAL A 223 24.50 -11.41 1.98
C VAL A 223 24.15 -12.88 2.22
N LEU A 224 23.55 -13.53 1.23
CA LEU A 224 23.08 -14.93 1.30
C LEU A 224 24.02 -15.80 0.47
N ARG A 225 24.76 -16.71 1.09
CA ARG A 225 25.75 -17.57 0.44
C ARG A 225 25.30 -19.03 0.41
N CYS A 226 25.53 -19.70 -0.71
CA CYS A 226 25.35 -21.15 -0.86
C CYS A 226 26.28 -21.71 -1.95
N SER A 227 26.21 -23.02 -2.19
CA SER A 227 26.93 -23.73 -3.28
C SER A 227 26.72 -23.13 -4.68
N ASP A 228 25.56 -22.52 -4.89
CA ASP A 228 25.06 -22.10 -6.21
C ASP A 228 25.20 -20.59 -6.45
N GLY A 229 25.86 -19.88 -5.55
CA GLY A 229 26.21 -18.47 -5.66
C GLY A 229 25.90 -17.65 -4.40
N THR A 230 26.21 -16.36 -4.51
CA THR A 230 25.99 -15.35 -3.47
C THR A 230 24.97 -14.32 -3.94
N ILE A 231 23.93 -14.11 -3.15
CA ILE A 231 22.88 -13.09 -3.37
C ILE A 231 23.12 -11.92 -2.41
N LEU A 232 23.03 -10.68 -2.90
CA LEU A 232 22.95 -9.49 -2.07
C LEU A 232 21.52 -8.94 -2.10
N HIS A 233 20.86 -8.86 -0.94
CA HIS A 233 19.64 -8.06 -0.74
C HIS A 233 20.04 -6.80 0.03
N THR A 234 19.91 -5.61 -0.54
CA THR A 234 20.40 -4.38 0.14
C THR A 234 19.65 -4.05 1.43
N GLY A 235 18.41 -4.53 1.56
CA GLY A 235 17.45 -3.88 2.47
C GLY A 235 17.17 -2.46 2.01
N ASP A 236 16.65 -1.63 2.90
CA ASP A 236 16.38 -0.22 2.64
C ASP A 236 17.55 0.64 3.13
N TRP A 237 18.03 1.54 2.27
CA TRP A 237 19.31 2.20 2.50
C TRP A 237 19.46 3.52 1.77
N LYS A 238 20.27 4.40 2.37
CA LYS A 238 21.00 5.50 1.74
C LYS A 238 22.47 5.41 2.14
N ILE A 239 23.31 6.29 1.59
CA ILE A 239 24.64 6.54 2.13
C ILE A 239 24.58 7.84 2.94
N ASP A 240 24.56 7.71 4.27
CA ASP A 240 24.83 8.83 5.17
C ASP A 240 26.32 8.84 5.52
N GLU A 241 27.03 9.88 5.08
CA GLU A 241 28.48 10.04 5.34
C GLU A 241 28.76 10.52 6.78
N THR A 242 27.74 11.08 7.47
CA THR A 242 27.83 11.60 8.85
C THR A 242 26.60 11.22 9.69
N PRO A 243 26.29 9.92 9.87
CA PRO A 243 25.11 9.47 10.60
C PRO A 243 25.22 9.78 12.10
N LEU A 244 24.07 10.05 12.72
CA LEU A 244 24.00 10.55 14.10
C LEU A 244 24.37 9.50 15.17
N ASP A 245 24.51 8.23 14.82
CA ASP A 245 25.07 7.18 15.70
C ASP A 245 26.57 6.92 15.47
N GLY A 246 27.21 7.68 14.58
CA GLY A 246 28.64 7.56 14.23
C GLY A 246 29.00 6.36 13.36
N ASN A 247 28.06 5.47 13.04
CA ASN A 247 28.32 4.24 12.31
C ASN A 247 27.93 4.40 10.83
N VAL A 248 28.92 4.59 9.95
CA VAL A 248 28.71 4.81 8.51
C VAL A 248 28.13 3.60 7.76
N PHE A 249 27.78 3.82 6.48
CA PHE A 249 27.43 2.76 5.53
C PHE A 249 28.64 1.86 5.22
N ASP A 250 28.46 0.54 5.24
CA ASP A 250 29.56 -0.45 5.15
C ASP A 250 30.02 -0.68 3.70
N ARG A 251 30.74 0.30 3.13
CA ARG A 251 31.37 0.21 1.80
C ARG A 251 32.42 -0.92 1.73
N GLU A 252 33.17 -1.13 2.81
CA GLU A 252 34.25 -2.12 2.86
C GLU A 252 33.70 -3.55 2.67
N ALA A 253 32.59 -3.90 3.33
CA ALA A 253 31.91 -5.17 3.11
C ALA A 253 31.42 -5.35 1.66
N LEU A 254 30.99 -4.27 0.98
CA LEU A 254 30.60 -4.35 -0.43
C LEU A 254 31.81 -4.52 -1.36
N GLU A 255 32.96 -3.93 -1.04
CA GLU A 255 34.20 -4.16 -1.79
C GLU A 255 34.78 -5.56 -1.57
N GLU A 256 34.72 -6.11 -0.34
CA GLU A 256 34.99 -7.53 -0.06
C GLU A 256 34.08 -8.44 -0.88
N LEU A 257 32.77 -8.18 -0.85
CA LEU A 257 31.75 -8.95 -1.56
C LEU A 257 31.89 -8.87 -3.09
N SER A 258 32.36 -7.73 -3.61
CA SER A 258 32.72 -7.57 -5.03
C SER A 258 33.89 -8.47 -5.45
N LYS A 259 34.87 -8.67 -4.55
CA LYS A 259 36.02 -9.58 -4.76
C LYS A 259 35.60 -11.06 -4.70
N GLU A 260 34.62 -11.40 -3.87
CA GLU A 260 33.97 -12.73 -3.83
C GLU A 260 33.18 -13.00 -5.14
N GLY A 261 32.32 -12.05 -5.51
CA GLY A 261 31.57 -12.00 -6.76
C GLY A 261 30.07 -12.28 -6.60
N VAL A 262 29.24 -11.24 -6.69
CA VAL A 262 27.78 -11.36 -6.53
C VAL A 262 27.11 -11.99 -7.75
N THR A 263 26.23 -12.94 -7.48
CA THR A 263 25.45 -13.70 -8.48
C THR A 263 24.14 -13.00 -8.83
N LEU A 264 23.44 -12.50 -7.82
CA LEU A 264 22.23 -11.69 -7.94
C LEU A 264 22.30 -10.56 -6.91
N MET A 265 22.08 -9.32 -7.35
CA MET A 265 21.82 -8.21 -6.46
C MET A 265 20.36 -7.80 -6.54
N MET A 266 19.75 -7.57 -5.39
CA MET A 266 18.42 -7.03 -5.21
C MET A 266 18.52 -5.72 -4.43
N SER A 267 18.08 -4.59 -5.03
CA SER A 267 18.24 -3.26 -4.43
C SER A 267 16.94 -2.47 -4.32
N ASP A 268 16.77 -1.78 -3.19
CA ASP A 268 15.83 -0.67 -3.00
C ASP A 268 15.90 0.31 -4.19
N SER A 269 14.74 0.72 -4.69
CA SER A 269 14.57 1.59 -5.87
C SER A 269 13.82 2.88 -5.56
N THR A 270 13.39 3.10 -4.30
CA THR A 270 12.36 4.08 -3.89
C THR A 270 12.60 5.50 -4.38
N ASN A 271 13.86 5.95 -4.40
CA ASN A 271 14.23 7.32 -4.79
C ASN A 271 15.06 7.38 -6.09
N ILE A 272 15.01 6.38 -6.98
CA ILE A 272 15.72 6.37 -8.28
C ILE A 272 15.43 7.60 -9.19
N LEU A 273 14.24 8.19 -9.05
CA LEU A 273 13.83 9.41 -9.74
C LEU A 273 14.44 10.69 -9.15
N SER A 274 15.04 10.61 -7.95
CA SER A 274 15.70 11.74 -7.29
C SER A 274 17.15 11.87 -7.78
N PRO A 275 17.55 12.98 -8.42
CA PRO A 275 18.91 13.18 -8.88
C PRO A 275 19.85 13.54 -7.71
N GLY A 276 21.15 13.31 -7.91
CA GLY A 276 22.18 13.60 -6.91
C GLY A 276 22.26 12.54 -5.81
N ARG A 277 22.42 13.00 -4.56
CA ARG A 277 22.57 12.17 -3.34
C ARG A 277 21.62 12.67 -2.24
N THR A 278 21.28 11.80 -1.30
CA THR A 278 20.58 12.17 -0.06
C THR A 278 21.39 13.15 0.79
N THR A 279 20.70 13.89 1.67
CA THR A 279 21.36 14.70 2.71
C THR A 279 21.53 13.90 4.00
N SER A 280 22.58 14.21 4.75
CA SER A 280 22.82 13.60 6.07
C SER A 280 21.77 14.03 7.10
N GLU A 281 21.42 13.13 8.03
CA GLU A 281 20.65 13.50 9.23
C GLU A 281 21.40 14.51 10.13
N ALA A 282 22.72 14.65 10.00
CA ALA A 282 23.48 15.73 10.66
C ALA A 282 23.02 17.13 10.23
N LEU A 283 22.72 17.34 8.94
CA LEU A 283 22.19 18.62 8.47
C LEU A 283 20.75 18.88 8.95
N VAL A 284 19.97 17.80 9.13
CA VAL A 284 18.63 17.87 9.73
C VAL A 284 18.69 18.21 11.21
N LYS A 285 19.67 17.67 11.94
CA LYS A 285 19.99 18.08 13.32
C LYS A 285 20.29 19.57 13.37
N ASP A 286 21.23 20.06 12.57
CA ASP A 286 21.63 21.48 12.62
C ASP A 286 20.49 22.42 12.24
N ALA A 287 19.61 22.02 11.31
CA ALA A 287 18.35 22.71 11.05
C ALA A 287 17.44 22.75 12.28
N LEU A 288 17.14 21.60 12.90
CA LEU A 288 16.32 21.52 14.10
C LEU A 288 16.90 22.41 15.23
N MET A 289 18.22 22.37 15.47
CA MET A 289 18.89 23.24 16.44
C MET A 289 18.59 24.72 16.16
N ARG A 290 18.83 25.21 14.93
CA ARG A 290 18.56 26.61 14.54
C ARG A 290 17.11 27.01 14.81
N HIS A 291 16.14 26.24 14.30
CA HIS A 291 14.72 26.62 14.36
C HIS A 291 14.16 26.53 15.79
N ILE A 292 14.62 25.57 16.60
CA ILE A 292 14.21 25.43 18.01
C ILE A 292 14.83 26.55 18.87
N SER A 293 16.12 26.87 18.69
CA SER A 293 16.78 27.96 19.42
C SER A 293 16.31 29.36 19.03
N ALA A 294 15.85 29.58 17.79
CA ALA A 294 15.26 30.85 17.38
C ALA A 294 13.81 31.05 17.87
N SER A 295 13.13 29.98 18.29
CA SER A 295 11.71 30.02 18.66
C SER A 295 11.50 30.58 20.07
N LYS A 296 10.62 31.59 20.18
CA LYS A 296 10.25 32.23 21.46
C LYS A 296 9.04 31.58 22.14
N GLY A 297 8.10 31.06 21.35
CA GLY A 297 6.88 30.39 21.81
C GLY A 297 7.07 28.90 22.10
N ARG A 298 5.98 28.15 22.09
CA ARG A 298 6.00 26.67 22.14
C ARG A 298 6.38 26.12 20.76
N VAL A 299 7.16 25.04 20.76
CA VAL A 299 7.60 24.39 19.52
C VAL A 299 7.01 22.99 19.43
N ILE A 300 6.48 22.65 18.27
CA ILE A 300 5.83 21.36 17.99
C ILE A 300 6.49 20.76 16.75
N THR A 301 7.22 19.66 16.89
CA THR A 301 7.89 18.99 15.76
C THR A 301 7.20 17.69 15.36
N THR A 302 7.01 17.48 14.06
CA THR A 302 6.30 16.35 13.48
C THR A 302 7.29 15.39 12.82
N GLN A 303 7.28 14.10 13.17
CA GLN A 303 8.22 13.13 12.59
C GLN A 303 7.66 11.70 12.62
N PHE A 304 8.27 10.81 11.82
CA PHE A 304 8.00 9.37 11.89
C PHE A 304 8.59 8.81 13.20
N ALA A 305 7.79 8.03 13.93
CA ALA A 305 8.17 7.52 15.25
C ALA A 305 9.36 6.55 15.23
N SER A 306 9.68 5.97 14.08
CA SER A 306 10.83 5.09 13.88
C SER A 306 12.19 5.78 13.93
N ASN A 307 12.26 7.09 13.67
CA ASN A 307 13.54 7.77 13.53
C ASN A 307 14.14 8.19 14.88
N ILE A 308 14.66 7.20 15.61
CA ILE A 308 15.35 7.37 16.90
C ILE A 308 16.51 8.37 16.80
N HIS A 309 17.22 8.40 15.66
CA HIS A 309 18.32 9.33 15.43
C HIS A 309 17.83 10.79 15.43
N ARG A 310 16.69 11.08 14.78
CA ARG A 310 16.01 12.39 14.80
C ARG A 310 15.53 12.77 16.20
N LEU A 311 15.03 11.82 17.00
CA LEU A 311 14.69 12.07 18.41
C LEU A 311 15.92 12.55 19.21
N GLY A 312 17.11 12.01 18.93
CA GLY A 312 18.37 12.48 19.52
C GLY A 312 18.72 13.91 19.13
N SER A 313 18.46 14.32 17.88
CA SER A 313 18.60 15.71 17.45
C SER A 313 17.66 16.66 18.21
N VAL A 314 16.40 16.24 18.38
CA VAL A 314 15.38 17.02 19.09
C VAL A 314 15.72 17.10 20.59
N LYS A 315 16.30 16.05 21.19
CA LYS A 315 16.83 16.08 22.57
C LYS A 315 17.97 17.08 22.74
N ALA A 316 18.96 17.08 21.84
CA ALA A 316 20.06 18.04 21.88
C ALA A 316 19.57 19.50 21.79
N ALA A 317 18.54 19.75 20.98
CA ALA A 317 17.90 21.07 20.87
C ALA A 317 17.09 21.44 22.13
N ALA A 318 16.42 20.47 22.75
CA ALA A 318 15.73 20.65 24.04
C ALA A 318 16.72 21.06 25.14
N ASP A 319 17.82 20.32 25.27
CA ASP A 319 18.85 20.54 26.29
C ASP A 319 19.50 21.91 26.14
N LEU A 320 19.89 22.30 24.92
CA LEU A 320 20.51 23.62 24.66
C LEU A 320 19.55 24.78 24.98
N THR A 321 18.24 24.59 24.83
CA THR A 321 17.22 25.62 25.06
C THR A 321 16.55 25.53 26.45
N GLY A 322 16.93 24.56 27.28
CA GLY A 322 16.30 24.29 28.58
C GLY A 322 14.87 23.75 28.50
N ARG A 323 14.36 23.45 27.29
CA ARG A 323 12.97 23.02 27.06
C ARG A 323 12.73 21.59 27.54
N LYS A 324 11.55 21.33 28.11
CA LYS A 324 11.09 19.99 28.46
C LYS A 324 10.47 19.30 27.25
N LEU A 325 10.84 18.03 27.03
CA LEU A 325 10.26 17.21 25.97
C LEU A 325 8.93 16.60 26.38
N VAL A 326 7.96 16.64 25.48
CA VAL A 326 6.68 15.93 25.60
C VAL A 326 6.47 15.08 24.34
N PHE A 327 6.15 13.80 24.50
CA PHE A 327 5.86 12.89 23.38
C PHE A 327 4.37 12.61 23.26
N VAL A 328 3.76 13.04 22.16
CA VAL A 328 2.33 12.91 21.86
C VAL A 328 2.10 11.91 20.73
N GLY A 329 2.01 10.64 21.12
CA GLY A 329 1.71 9.50 20.25
C GLY A 329 2.22 8.19 20.84
N MET A 330 1.39 7.13 20.79
CA MET A 330 1.76 5.81 21.33
C MET A 330 2.95 5.18 20.60
N SER A 331 3.09 5.44 19.29
CA SER A 331 4.22 4.94 18.50
C SER A 331 5.55 5.60 18.92
N LEU A 332 5.59 6.91 19.16
CA LEU A 332 6.79 7.60 19.66
C LEU A 332 7.30 6.98 20.97
N ARG A 333 6.41 6.74 21.93
CA ARG A 333 6.76 6.05 23.18
C ARG A 333 7.21 4.61 22.92
N THR A 334 6.51 3.88 22.04
CA THR A 334 6.82 2.48 21.70
C THR A 334 8.20 2.27 21.08
N TYR A 335 8.57 3.09 20.11
CA TYR A 335 9.89 2.98 19.46
C TYR A 335 11.01 3.46 20.42
N LEU A 336 10.77 4.47 21.25
CA LEU A 336 11.72 4.87 22.30
C LEU A 336 11.89 3.79 23.40
N GLU A 337 10.80 3.16 23.86
CA GLU A 337 10.85 2.05 24.82
C GLU A 337 11.68 0.86 24.29
N ALA A 338 11.57 0.54 23.00
CA ALA A 338 12.36 -0.51 22.35
C ALA A 338 13.84 -0.12 22.29
N ALA A 339 14.14 1.12 21.87
CA ALA A 339 15.50 1.63 21.85
C ALA A 339 16.12 1.71 23.27
N TRP A 340 15.33 1.98 24.30
CA TRP A 340 15.79 2.04 25.69
C TRP A 340 16.14 0.64 26.24
N LYS A 341 15.29 -0.37 25.98
CA LYS A 341 15.56 -1.78 26.35
C LYS A 341 16.79 -2.36 25.64
N ASP A 342 17.04 -1.89 24.42
CA ASP A 342 18.20 -2.27 23.59
C ASP A 342 19.47 -1.43 23.90
N GLY A 343 19.37 -0.38 24.72
CA GLY A 343 20.50 0.49 25.10
C GLY A 343 20.91 1.52 24.04
N LYS A 344 20.07 1.79 23.04
CA LYS A 344 20.31 2.74 21.93
C LYS A 344 19.45 4.03 21.98
N ALA A 345 18.55 4.18 22.96
CA ALA A 345 17.71 5.37 23.05
C ALA A 345 18.52 6.61 23.48
N PRO A 346 18.37 7.76 22.79
CA PRO A 346 19.02 9.02 23.15
C PRO A 346 18.29 9.78 24.27
N ILE A 347 17.18 9.25 24.78
CA ILE A 347 16.31 9.85 25.79
C ILE A 347 15.87 8.75 26.76
N ASP A 348 16.02 8.97 28.07
CA ASP A 348 15.38 8.15 29.10
C ASP A 348 13.87 8.46 29.10
N PRO A 349 12.97 7.47 28.84
CA PRO A 349 11.53 7.69 28.82
C PRO A 349 10.95 8.33 30.09
N SER A 350 11.59 8.16 31.25
CA SER A 350 11.16 8.76 32.52
C SER A 350 11.40 10.27 32.61
N THR A 351 12.27 10.82 31.75
CA THR A 351 12.58 12.26 31.69
C THR A 351 11.60 13.06 30.83
N LEU A 352 10.67 12.38 30.15
CA LEU A 352 9.62 13.02 29.36
C LEU A 352 8.50 13.54 30.27
N VAL A 353 8.06 14.78 30.02
CA VAL A 353 6.82 15.30 30.58
C VAL A 353 5.64 14.55 29.94
N LYS A 354 4.62 14.19 30.73
CA LYS A 354 3.44 13.47 30.21
C LYS A 354 2.60 14.39 29.33
N ALA A 355 1.73 13.80 28.51
CA ALA A 355 0.82 14.58 27.69
C ALA A 355 -0.27 15.25 28.55
N GLU A 356 -0.71 14.59 29.62
CA GLU A 356 -1.64 15.14 30.60
C GLU A 356 -1.08 16.36 31.37
N ASP A 357 0.25 16.43 31.54
CA ASP A 357 0.93 17.44 32.35
C ASP A 357 1.28 18.72 31.54
N ILE A 358 0.95 18.80 30.23
CA ILE A 358 1.36 19.90 29.33
C ILE A 358 0.97 21.28 29.87
N ASP A 359 -0.27 21.44 30.31
CA ASP A 359 -0.81 22.75 30.73
C ASP A 359 -0.25 23.24 32.08
N ALA A 360 0.57 22.41 32.77
CA ALA A 360 1.31 22.81 33.98
C ALA A 360 2.64 23.55 33.68
N TYR A 361 3.05 23.64 32.41
CA TYR A 361 4.30 24.29 31.99
C TYR A 361 4.03 25.54 31.14
N ALA A 362 4.88 26.56 31.26
CA ALA A 362 4.80 27.72 30.38
C ALA A 362 5.11 27.30 28.93
N PRO A 363 4.34 27.76 27.91
CA PRO A 363 4.48 27.29 26.53
C PRO A 363 5.91 27.39 25.96
N LYS A 364 6.63 28.47 26.30
CA LYS A 364 8.04 28.71 25.92
C LYS A 364 9.02 27.65 26.44
N ASP A 365 8.68 26.93 27.51
CA ASP A 365 9.56 25.97 28.18
C ASP A 365 9.28 24.53 27.69
N LEU A 366 8.40 24.35 26.70
CA LEU A 366 8.05 23.06 26.11
C LEU A 366 8.59 22.87 24.69
N LEU A 367 8.90 21.62 24.35
CA LEU A 367 9.15 21.13 23.00
C LEU A 367 8.37 19.82 22.80
N ILE A 368 7.30 19.89 22.02
CA ILE A 368 6.39 18.76 21.77
C ILE A 368 6.86 18.00 20.54
N VAL A 369 7.03 16.67 20.66
CA VAL A 369 7.19 15.76 19.52
C VAL A 369 5.87 15.06 19.29
N THR A 370 5.31 15.19 18.09
CA THR A 370 3.96 14.69 17.77
C THR A 370 3.91 13.81 16.53
N THR A 371 2.94 12.90 16.55
CA THR A 371 2.52 12.07 15.42
C THR A 371 1.46 12.79 14.57
N GLY A 372 1.19 12.28 13.36
CA GLY A 372 0.18 12.86 12.47
C GLY A 372 0.71 13.68 11.31
N SER A 373 1.96 13.46 10.87
CA SER A 373 2.52 14.19 9.73
C SER A 373 1.78 13.91 8.42
N GLN A 374 1.14 12.74 8.28
CA GLN A 374 0.36 12.34 7.11
C GLN A 374 -1.14 12.69 7.24
N ALA A 375 -1.52 13.48 8.26
CA ALA A 375 -2.90 13.78 8.63
C ALA A 375 -3.76 12.52 8.85
N GLU A 376 -3.19 11.50 9.51
CA GLU A 376 -3.91 10.29 9.88
C GLU A 376 -5.11 10.64 10.79
N PRO A 377 -6.33 10.08 10.58
CA PRO A 377 -7.56 10.57 11.24
C PRO A 377 -7.55 10.57 12.77
N ARG A 378 -6.76 9.68 13.40
CA ARG A 378 -6.67 9.55 14.86
C ARG A 378 -5.36 10.10 15.45
N ALA A 379 -4.48 10.68 14.63
CA ALA A 379 -3.18 11.17 15.11
C ALA A 379 -3.29 12.57 15.72
N ALA A 380 -2.45 12.84 16.70
CA ALA A 380 -2.63 13.96 17.63
C ALA A 380 -2.57 15.34 16.95
N LEU A 381 -1.65 15.55 16.00
CA LEU A 381 -1.58 16.81 15.24
C LEU A 381 -2.86 17.06 14.43
N ASN A 382 -3.41 16.02 13.81
CA ASN A 382 -4.60 16.14 12.99
C ASN A 382 -5.83 16.46 13.87
N LEU A 383 -5.99 15.77 15.00
CA LEU A 383 -7.03 16.09 15.98
C LEU A 383 -6.86 17.50 16.56
N ALA A 384 -5.62 17.97 16.76
CA ALA A 384 -5.33 19.32 17.24
C ALA A 384 -5.68 20.40 16.20
N SER A 385 -5.53 20.10 14.89
CA SER A 385 -6.01 20.98 13.80
C SER A 385 -7.53 21.14 13.75
N TYR A 386 -8.29 20.26 14.40
CA TYR A 386 -9.74 20.38 14.59
C TYR A 386 -10.12 20.95 15.98
N GLY A 387 -9.14 21.32 16.82
CA GLY A 387 -9.38 21.69 18.23
C GLY A 387 -9.85 20.53 19.13
N SER A 388 -9.89 19.30 18.60
CA SER A 388 -10.47 18.10 19.22
C SER A 388 -9.45 17.18 19.92
N SER A 389 -8.16 17.52 19.89
CA SER A 389 -7.12 16.79 20.60
C SER A 389 -7.25 17.00 22.11
N HIS A 390 -7.47 15.89 22.83
CA HIS A 390 -7.40 15.87 24.30
C HIS A 390 -5.97 16.03 24.85
N ALA A 391 -4.94 15.87 24.00
CA ALA A 391 -3.55 15.93 24.45
C ALA A 391 -2.98 17.35 24.45
N PHE A 392 -3.34 18.19 23.47
CA PHE A 392 -2.95 19.61 23.43
C PHE A 392 -3.83 20.37 22.44
N LYS A 393 -4.06 21.66 22.72
CA LYS A 393 -4.70 22.61 21.79
C LYS A 393 -3.64 23.49 21.14
N LEU A 394 -3.79 23.77 19.84
CA LEU A 394 -2.95 24.71 19.10
C LEU A 394 -3.33 26.16 19.41
N THR A 395 -2.34 27.06 19.37
CA THR A 395 -2.54 28.51 19.43
C THR A 395 -1.70 29.23 18.36
N LYS A 396 -1.96 30.50 18.12
CA LYS A 396 -1.21 31.33 17.16
C LYS A 396 0.27 31.56 17.55
N GLU A 397 0.61 31.34 18.81
CA GLU A 397 1.97 31.42 19.35
C GLU A 397 2.79 30.13 19.13
N ASP A 398 2.19 29.07 18.60
CA ASP A 398 2.89 27.82 18.27
C ASP A 398 3.74 27.94 17.00
N VAL A 399 4.95 27.36 17.06
CA VAL A 399 5.81 27.13 15.89
C VAL A 399 5.85 25.64 15.59
N ILE A 400 5.30 25.23 14.45
CA ILE A 400 5.25 23.84 13.99
C ILE A 400 6.40 23.56 13.02
N LEU A 401 7.32 22.68 13.41
CA LEU A 401 8.46 22.23 12.59
C LEU A 401 8.11 20.90 11.92
N TYR A 402 7.74 20.95 10.64
CA TYR A 402 7.29 19.78 9.89
C TYR A 402 8.50 18.95 9.40
N SER A 403 8.95 17.97 10.20
CA SER A 403 10.18 17.17 9.98
C SER A 403 9.89 15.86 9.19
N ALA A 404 8.97 15.93 8.23
CA ALA A 404 8.51 14.81 7.43
C ALA A 404 8.42 15.15 5.93
N LYS A 405 8.40 14.11 5.09
CA LYS A 405 7.94 14.15 3.70
C LYS A 405 6.48 13.67 3.67
N VAL A 406 5.66 14.27 2.81
CA VAL A 406 4.33 13.74 2.48
C VAL A 406 4.50 12.51 1.62
N ILE A 407 3.95 11.38 2.05
CA ILE A 407 3.91 10.14 1.26
C ILE A 407 2.89 10.36 0.11
N PRO A 408 3.17 9.88 -1.12
CA PRO A 408 2.20 9.95 -2.21
C PRO A 408 0.83 9.40 -1.80
N GLY A 409 -0.26 10.06 -2.21
CA GLY A 409 -1.61 9.74 -1.77
C GLY A 409 -2.03 10.40 -0.46
N ASN A 410 -1.14 11.13 0.22
CA ASN A 410 -1.46 11.92 1.43
C ASN A 410 -1.55 13.43 1.20
N GLU A 411 -1.34 13.94 -0.02
CA GLU A 411 -1.23 15.37 -0.31
C GLU A 411 -2.49 16.14 0.08
N SER A 412 -3.68 15.70 -0.35
CA SER A 412 -4.93 16.42 -0.08
C SER A 412 -5.28 16.41 1.42
N ARG A 413 -5.08 15.29 2.12
CA ARG A 413 -5.35 15.18 3.57
C ARG A 413 -4.37 16.02 4.41
N VAL A 414 -3.09 16.03 4.05
CA VAL A 414 -2.07 16.86 4.71
C VAL A 414 -2.31 18.34 4.46
N MET A 415 -2.58 18.77 3.21
CA MET A 415 -2.83 20.18 2.92
C MET A 415 -4.09 20.70 3.62
N GLN A 416 -5.15 19.90 3.74
CA GLN A 416 -6.32 20.27 4.55
C GLN A 416 -5.99 20.45 6.05
N MET A 417 -5.12 19.61 6.61
CA MET A 417 -4.64 19.76 7.99
C MET A 417 -3.78 21.02 8.17
N LEU A 418 -2.85 21.28 7.24
CA LEU A 418 -1.99 22.47 7.28
C LEU A 418 -2.81 23.76 7.12
N ASN A 419 -3.82 23.78 6.25
CA ASN A 419 -4.73 24.92 6.11
C ASN A 419 -5.43 25.25 7.44
N ARG A 420 -6.00 24.25 8.14
CA ARG A 420 -6.62 24.47 9.46
C ARG A 420 -5.64 24.99 10.51
N ILE A 421 -4.40 24.52 10.48
CA ILE A 421 -3.33 25.02 11.36
C ILE A 421 -3.00 26.50 11.04
N SER A 422 -3.01 26.89 9.76
CA SER A 422 -2.88 28.29 9.35
C SER A 422 -4.11 29.15 9.69
N GLU A 423 -5.32 28.60 9.67
CA GLU A 423 -6.55 29.27 10.11
C GLU A 423 -6.55 29.55 11.63
N ILE A 424 -5.92 28.68 12.43
CA ILE A 424 -5.64 28.92 13.87
C ILE A 424 -4.55 30.01 14.06
N GLY A 425 -3.77 30.31 13.01
CA GLY A 425 -2.71 31.31 13.02
C GLY A 425 -1.36 30.81 13.53
N SER A 426 -1.18 29.50 13.73
CA SER A 426 0.11 28.91 14.13
C SER A 426 1.15 29.05 13.01
N THR A 427 2.41 29.30 13.36
CA THR A 427 3.50 29.40 12.38
C THR A 427 3.92 28.01 11.91
N ILE A 428 3.91 27.75 10.60
CA ILE A 428 4.34 26.47 10.01
C ILE A 428 5.69 26.66 9.32
N VAL A 429 6.71 25.90 9.74
CA VAL A 429 8.02 25.81 9.10
C VAL A 429 8.10 24.47 8.38
N MET A 430 8.13 24.51 7.05
CA MET A 430 8.15 23.34 6.17
C MET A 430 8.81 23.66 4.83
N GLY A 431 9.30 22.63 4.13
CA GLY A 431 9.88 22.75 2.80
C GLY A 431 11.32 22.24 2.73
N LYS A 432 11.83 22.06 1.50
CA LYS A 432 13.18 21.53 1.26
C LYS A 432 14.29 22.52 1.66
N SER A 433 14.00 23.82 1.61
CA SER A 433 14.90 24.91 2.04
C SER A 433 15.26 24.85 3.52
N GLU A 434 14.29 24.46 4.37
CA GLU A 434 14.44 24.54 5.83
C GLU A 434 15.38 23.46 6.40
N GLY A 435 15.70 22.43 5.60
CA GLY A 435 16.55 21.32 6.00
C GLY A 435 15.92 20.36 7.03
N LEU A 436 14.65 20.55 7.40
CA LEU A 436 13.98 19.80 8.48
C LEU A 436 13.73 18.31 8.19
N HIS A 437 14.03 17.81 6.99
CA HIS A 437 13.82 16.41 6.62
C HIS A 437 14.85 15.92 5.59
N THR A 438 15.30 14.68 5.74
CA THR A 438 15.97 13.88 4.71
C THR A 438 15.26 12.52 4.58
N SER A 439 15.40 11.89 3.41
CA SER A 439 14.83 10.57 3.14
C SER A 439 15.73 9.45 3.71
N GLY A 440 15.15 8.28 3.94
CA GLY A 440 15.90 7.08 4.30
C GLY A 440 16.54 6.34 3.10
N HIS A 441 16.09 6.61 1.86
CA HIS A 441 16.43 5.80 0.68
C HIS A 441 17.34 6.56 -0.31
N ALA A 442 18.31 5.86 -0.87
CA ALA A 442 19.35 6.32 -1.78
C ALA A 442 18.80 7.05 -3.04
N TYR A 443 19.41 8.17 -3.39
CA TYR A 443 19.15 8.86 -4.65
C TYR A 443 20.01 8.27 -5.77
N ARG A 444 19.73 8.66 -7.03
CA ARG A 444 20.31 8.03 -8.24
C ARG A 444 21.85 7.91 -8.22
N GLY A 445 22.57 8.88 -7.64
CA GLY A 445 24.03 8.86 -7.55
C GLY A 445 24.61 7.93 -6.49
N GLU A 446 23.85 7.60 -5.44
CA GLU A 446 24.21 6.57 -4.45
C GLU A 446 23.92 5.17 -5.00
N LEU A 447 22.75 4.99 -5.63
CA LEU A 447 22.37 3.76 -6.33
C LEU A 447 23.42 3.39 -7.39
N GLU A 448 23.88 4.36 -8.18
CA GLU A 448 24.92 4.15 -9.18
C GLU A 448 26.27 3.77 -8.56
N GLU A 449 26.67 4.40 -7.45
CA GLU A 449 27.90 4.08 -6.72
C GLU A 449 27.91 2.61 -6.27
N VAL A 450 26.84 2.15 -5.61
CA VAL A 450 26.75 0.77 -5.11
C VAL A 450 26.70 -0.24 -6.26
N LEU A 451 25.98 0.04 -7.35
CA LEU A 451 26.00 -0.80 -8.55
C LEU A 451 27.42 -0.92 -9.15
N ARG A 452 28.16 0.19 -9.18
CA ARG A 452 29.57 0.24 -9.65
C ARG A 452 30.56 -0.43 -8.69
N ILE A 453 30.28 -0.49 -7.38
CA ILE A 453 31.08 -1.26 -6.41
C ILE A 453 30.81 -2.76 -6.58
N VAL A 454 29.54 -3.18 -6.50
CA VAL A 454 29.13 -4.59 -6.38
C VAL A 454 29.29 -5.38 -7.69
N LYS A 455 29.06 -4.74 -8.86
CA LYS A 455 29.21 -5.34 -10.21
C LYS A 455 28.57 -6.74 -10.35
N PRO A 456 27.29 -6.92 -9.98
CA PRO A 456 26.66 -8.23 -9.90
C PRO A 456 26.45 -8.86 -11.29
N GLN A 457 26.45 -10.20 -11.36
CA GLN A 457 26.16 -10.94 -12.59
C GLN A 457 24.71 -10.71 -13.08
N HIS A 458 23.76 -10.65 -12.14
CA HIS A 458 22.34 -10.39 -12.38
C HIS A 458 21.84 -9.29 -11.44
N PHE A 459 20.89 -8.47 -11.90
CA PHE A 459 20.29 -7.41 -11.10
C PHE A 459 18.76 -7.41 -11.18
N LEU A 460 18.12 -7.30 -10.02
CA LEU A 460 16.66 -7.23 -9.84
C LEU A 460 16.33 -6.03 -8.94
N PRO A 461 15.77 -4.94 -9.48
CA PRO A 461 15.17 -3.88 -8.68
C PRO A 461 14.07 -4.41 -7.76
N ILE A 462 14.07 -3.97 -6.50
CA ILE A 462 13.04 -4.23 -5.48
C ILE A 462 12.64 -2.91 -4.81
N HIS A 463 11.65 -2.95 -3.92
CA HIS A 463 11.12 -1.81 -3.15
C HIS A 463 10.77 -0.59 -4.02
N GLY A 464 9.54 -0.57 -4.55
CA GLY A 464 8.99 0.59 -5.25
C GLY A 464 8.00 0.29 -6.37
N GLU A 465 7.35 1.35 -6.85
CA GLU A 465 6.45 1.31 -8.00
C GLU A 465 7.13 0.79 -9.28
N LEU A 466 6.32 0.25 -10.21
CA LEU A 466 6.80 -0.30 -11.48
C LEU A 466 7.66 0.69 -12.30
N LEU A 467 7.38 2.00 -12.21
CA LEU A 467 8.21 3.05 -12.81
C LEU A 467 9.61 3.09 -12.20
N PHE A 468 9.71 3.00 -10.88
CA PHE A 468 10.98 3.07 -10.15
C PHE A 468 11.81 1.82 -10.42
N LEU A 469 11.17 0.63 -10.36
CA LEU A 469 11.82 -0.62 -10.72
C LEU A 469 12.38 -0.57 -12.16
N LYS A 470 11.64 0.02 -13.11
CA LYS A 470 12.11 0.16 -14.51
C LYS A 470 13.25 1.16 -14.68
N GLU A 471 13.20 2.32 -14.03
CA GLU A 471 14.31 3.27 -14.05
C GLU A 471 15.58 2.72 -13.39
N HIS A 472 15.42 1.92 -12.34
CA HIS A 472 16.57 1.29 -11.68
C HIS A 472 17.15 0.16 -12.55
N GLU A 473 16.30 -0.59 -13.28
CA GLU A 473 16.73 -1.55 -14.30
C GLU A 473 17.59 -0.87 -15.39
N LEU A 474 17.20 0.34 -15.83
CA LEU A 474 17.96 1.13 -16.80
C LEU A 474 19.29 1.64 -16.23
N LEU A 475 19.31 2.09 -14.98
CA LEU A 475 20.56 2.46 -14.30
C LEU A 475 21.53 1.27 -14.22
N GLY A 476 21.05 0.08 -13.82
CA GLY A 476 21.84 -1.15 -13.80
C GLY A 476 22.43 -1.53 -15.16
N LYS A 477 21.68 -1.37 -16.25
CA LYS A 477 22.21 -1.55 -17.62
C LYS A 477 23.30 -0.53 -17.94
N SER A 478 23.13 0.73 -17.56
CA SER A 478 24.10 1.79 -17.82
C SER A 478 25.43 1.60 -17.08
N THR A 479 25.45 0.90 -15.93
CA THR A 479 26.69 0.49 -15.25
C THR A 479 27.33 -0.77 -15.84
N GLY A 480 26.75 -1.36 -16.90
CA GLY A 480 27.29 -2.50 -17.64
C GLY A 480 26.72 -3.87 -17.26
N ILE A 481 25.73 -3.93 -16.36
CA ILE A 481 25.10 -5.20 -15.94
C ILE A 481 24.24 -5.74 -17.09
N ARG A 482 24.61 -6.91 -17.62
CA ARG A 482 23.99 -7.49 -18.82
C ARG A 482 22.64 -8.17 -18.56
N HIS A 483 22.48 -8.76 -17.38
CA HIS A 483 21.29 -9.55 -17.04
C HIS A 483 20.47 -8.79 -15.99
N THR A 484 19.42 -8.13 -16.43
CA THR A 484 18.48 -7.40 -15.57
C THR A 484 17.06 -7.93 -15.77
N ALA A 485 16.25 -7.87 -14.73
CA ALA A 485 14.83 -8.18 -14.82
C ALA A 485 14.03 -7.27 -13.88
N VAL A 486 12.76 -7.06 -14.22
CA VAL A 486 11.75 -6.50 -13.32
C VAL A 486 10.55 -7.43 -13.41
N ILE A 487 10.13 -7.94 -12.25
CA ILE A 487 8.99 -8.84 -12.05
C ILE A 487 7.97 -8.16 -11.13
N LYS A 488 6.78 -8.75 -11.01
CA LYS A 488 5.74 -8.33 -10.07
C LYS A 488 5.54 -9.36 -8.96
N ASN A 489 4.85 -8.97 -7.89
CA ASN A 489 4.31 -9.89 -6.90
C ASN A 489 3.67 -11.13 -7.56
N GLY A 490 4.01 -12.32 -7.06
CA GLY A 490 3.56 -13.62 -7.54
C GLY A 490 4.36 -14.23 -8.71
N GLU A 491 5.19 -13.47 -9.42
CA GLU A 491 6.03 -13.97 -10.51
C GLU A 491 7.34 -14.56 -9.96
N MET A 492 7.60 -15.85 -10.15
CA MET A 492 8.84 -16.47 -9.66
C MET A 492 9.95 -16.43 -10.72
N LEU A 493 11.16 -16.09 -10.27
CA LEU A 493 12.33 -15.89 -11.10
C LEU A 493 13.48 -16.80 -10.64
N GLY A 494 14.02 -17.58 -11.56
CA GLY A 494 15.17 -18.45 -11.35
C GLY A 494 16.47 -17.84 -11.90
N VAL A 495 17.56 -18.04 -11.17
CA VAL A 495 18.93 -17.58 -11.51
C VAL A 495 19.90 -18.77 -11.46
N SER A 496 20.90 -18.76 -12.34
CA SER A 496 22.00 -19.74 -12.35
C SER A 496 23.34 -19.02 -12.43
N HIS A 497 24.30 -19.45 -11.62
CA HIS A 497 25.62 -18.82 -11.56
C HIS A 497 26.41 -18.98 -12.86
N LEU A 498 26.89 -17.87 -13.45
CA LEU A 498 27.41 -17.85 -14.82
C LEU A 498 28.76 -18.58 -14.97
N ARG A 499 29.48 -18.88 -13.87
CA ARG A 499 30.71 -19.71 -13.95
C ARG A 499 30.41 -21.20 -14.19
N ASN A 500 29.18 -21.68 -13.96
CA ASN A 500 28.81 -23.08 -14.19
C ASN A 500 28.59 -23.39 -15.67
N ARG A 501 29.70 -23.66 -16.40
CA ARG A 501 29.76 -23.97 -17.85
C ARG A 501 28.81 -25.07 -18.38
N ARG A 502 28.10 -25.80 -17.52
CA ARG A 502 27.06 -26.78 -17.90
C ARG A 502 25.71 -26.14 -18.21
N VAL A 503 25.47 -24.89 -17.77
CA VAL A 503 24.24 -24.15 -18.04
C VAL A 503 24.53 -23.09 -19.11
N LEU A 504 23.85 -23.19 -20.25
CA LEU A 504 23.74 -22.10 -21.23
C LEU A 504 22.83 -21.01 -20.65
N SER A 505 23.35 -20.23 -19.70
CA SER A 505 22.57 -19.21 -19.02
C SER A 505 22.31 -18.02 -19.94
N ASN A 506 21.04 -17.83 -20.29
CA ASN A 506 20.55 -16.62 -20.96
C ASN A 506 20.34 -15.45 -19.98
N GLY A 507 20.75 -15.61 -18.71
CA GLY A 507 20.43 -14.73 -17.60
C GLY A 507 19.31 -15.31 -16.74
N PHE A 508 18.24 -14.54 -16.56
CA PHE A 508 17.07 -14.95 -15.79
C PHE A 508 16.17 -15.95 -16.52
N ILE A 509 15.54 -16.85 -15.75
CA ILE A 509 14.56 -17.83 -16.23
C ILE A 509 13.25 -17.62 -15.47
N SER A 510 12.14 -17.40 -16.18
CA SER A 510 10.82 -17.34 -15.53
C SER A 510 10.36 -18.73 -15.10
N LEU A 511 9.83 -18.84 -13.88
CA LEU A 511 9.36 -20.07 -13.26
C LEU A 511 7.83 -20.05 -13.03
N GLY A 512 7.13 -19.32 -13.91
CA GLY A 512 5.68 -19.12 -13.86
C GLY A 512 5.23 -18.07 -12.84
N LYS A 513 3.92 -18.01 -12.62
CA LYS A 513 3.27 -17.02 -11.74
C LYS A 513 2.18 -17.66 -10.89
N GLU A 514 2.21 -17.40 -9.58
CA GLU A 514 1.10 -17.68 -8.67
C GLU A 514 0.13 -16.48 -8.61
N ASN A 515 -1.17 -16.75 -8.58
CA ASN A 515 -2.19 -15.71 -8.46
C ASN A 515 -2.46 -15.36 -6.98
N LEU A 516 -1.53 -14.63 -6.38
CA LEU A 516 -1.62 -14.16 -4.99
C LEU A 516 -2.86 -13.30 -4.73
N GLN A 517 -3.42 -13.42 -3.53
CA GLN A 517 -4.55 -12.65 -3.06
C GLN A 517 -4.12 -11.72 -1.91
N LEU A 518 -4.19 -10.41 -2.15
CA LEU A 518 -4.03 -9.41 -1.10
C LEU A 518 -5.01 -9.68 0.05
N LYS A 519 -4.51 -9.56 1.28
CA LYS A 519 -5.32 -9.64 2.48
C LYS A 519 -5.42 -8.26 3.12
N TYR A 520 -6.54 -7.99 3.75
CA TYR A 520 -6.94 -6.70 4.27
C TYR A 520 -7.28 -6.83 5.74
N SER A 521 -6.93 -5.84 6.55
CA SER A 521 -7.37 -5.70 7.94
C SER A 521 -8.36 -4.55 8.07
N ASP A 522 -9.53 -4.83 8.64
CA ASP A 522 -10.56 -3.87 8.99
C ASP A 522 -10.87 -4.01 10.50
N GLY A 523 -10.56 -2.95 11.25
CA GLY A 523 -10.53 -3.01 12.71
C GLY A 523 -9.59 -4.09 13.27
N ASP A 524 -9.89 -4.51 14.50
CA ASP A 524 -9.07 -5.43 15.28
C ASP A 524 -9.36 -6.92 15.00
N ARG A 525 -10.37 -7.23 14.16
CA ARG A 525 -10.91 -8.60 14.00
C ARG A 525 -11.23 -9.02 12.57
N ALA A 526 -11.59 -8.12 11.66
CA ALA A 526 -11.96 -8.53 10.32
C ALA A 526 -10.70 -8.61 9.44
N PHE A 527 -10.39 -9.82 8.99
CA PHE A 527 -9.24 -10.11 8.15
C PHE A 527 -9.64 -11.04 7.01
N GLY A 528 -9.32 -10.68 5.77
CA GLY A 528 -9.71 -11.45 4.59
C GLY A 528 -9.34 -10.75 3.28
N THR A 529 -9.80 -11.31 2.17
CA THR A 529 -9.73 -10.69 0.82
C THR A 529 -10.72 -9.53 0.68
N SER A 530 -10.58 -8.74 -0.39
CA SER A 530 -11.55 -7.67 -0.72
C SER A 530 -12.97 -8.17 -0.91
N SER A 531 -13.14 -9.41 -1.38
CA SER A 531 -14.44 -10.08 -1.52
C SER A 531 -15.01 -10.52 -0.17
N GLU A 532 -14.19 -11.05 0.74
CA GLU A 532 -14.63 -11.48 2.08
C GLU A 532 -14.99 -10.30 3.00
N LEU A 533 -14.38 -9.12 2.79
CA LEU A 533 -14.68 -7.89 3.53
C LEU A 533 -15.62 -6.92 2.79
N CYS A 534 -16.17 -7.34 1.64
CA CYS A 534 -17.05 -6.56 0.75
C CYS A 534 -16.52 -5.15 0.37
N ILE A 535 -15.20 -4.97 0.20
CA ILE A 535 -14.58 -3.65 -0.06
C ILE A 535 -15.15 -3.02 -1.34
N ASP A 536 -15.23 -3.79 -2.43
CA ASP A 536 -15.80 -3.36 -3.71
C ASP A 536 -17.27 -2.90 -3.57
N GLU A 537 -18.02 -3.46 -2.61
CA GLU A 537 -19.41 -3.09 -2.35
C GLU A 537 -19.51 -1.75 -1.64
N ARG A 538 -18.62 -1.48 -0.67
CA ARG A 538 -18.49 -0.16 -0.02
C ARG A 538 -18.23 0.92 -1.06
N LEU A 539 -17.31 0.67 -1.99
CA LEU A 539 -16.98 1.59 -3.07
C LEU A 539 -18.16 1.80 -4.04
N ARG A 540 -18.88 0.72 -4.43
CA ARG A 540 -20.13 0.85 -5.22
C ARG A 540 -21.17 1.71 -4.51
N ILE A 541 -21.42 1.47 -3.22
CA ILE A 541 -22.40 2.23 -2.44
C ILE A 541 -21.98 3.70 -2.26
N ALA A 542 -20.68 3.98 -2.12
CA ALA A 542 -20.16 5.34 -2.03
C ALA A 542 -20.24 6.11 -3.36
N VAL A 543 -19.96 5.45 -4.49
CA VAL A 543 -19.91 6.09 -5.82
C VAL A 543 -21.26 6.17 -6.51
N ASP A 544 -22.07 5.10 -6.45
CA ASP A 544 -23.34 4.97 -7.18
C ASP A 544 -24.59 5.03 -6.29
N GLY A 545 -24.44 4.89 -4.97
CA GLY A 545 -25.52 4.92 -3.99
C GLY A 545 -26.21 3.57 -3.77
N ILE A 546 -27.13 3.54 -2.80
CA ILE A 546 -27.95 2.38 -2.48
C ILE A 546 -29.44 2.73 -2.39
N ILE A 547 -30.27 1.81 -2.89
CA ILE A 547 -31.72 1.84 -2.81
C ILE A 547 -32.19 0.56 -2.11
N VAL A 548 -32.89 0.72 -0.99
CA VAL A 548 -33.57 -0.36 -0.29
C VAL A 548 -35.08 -0.24 -0.56
N VAL A 549 -35.71 -1.33 -0.96
CA VAL A 549 -37.14 -1.38 -1.32
C VAL A 549 -37.81 -2.47 -0.50
N SER A 550 -38.66 -2.08 0.45
CA SER A 550 -39.50 -3.00 1.22
C SER A 550 -40.88 -3.07 0.57
N MET A 551 -41.37 -4.27 0.28
CA MET A 551 -42.65 -4.50 -0.40
C MET A 551 -43.52 -5.45 0.42
N GLU A 552 -44.53 -4.92 1.09
CA GLU A 552 -45.59 -5.74 1.70
C GLU A 552 -46.55 -6.17 0.57
N ILE A 553 -46.57 -7.46 0.23
CA ILE A 553 -47.34 -8.02 -0.88
C ILE A 553 -48.70 -8.50 -0.41
N PHE A 554 -49.76 -8.05 -1.08
CA PHE A 554 -51.14 -8.43 -0.83
C PHE A 554 -51.61 -9.37 -1.95
N ARG A 555 -51.30 -10.67 -1.84
CA ARG A 555 -51.79 -11.68 -2.81
C ARG A 555 -53.26 -12.03 -2.48
N PRO A 556 -54.22 -11.83 -3.40
CA PRO A 556 -55.61 -12.24 -3.19
C PRO A 556 -55.72 -13.76 -3.06
N GLN A 557 -56.61 -14.23 -2.18
CA GLN A 557 -56.79 -15.68 -1.91
C GLN A 557 -57.90 -16.32 -2.75
N ASN A 558 -58.85 -15.52 -3.27
CA ASN A 558 -59.96 -15.97 -4.10
C ASN A 558 -59.77 -15.52 -5.55
N LEU A 559 -59.81 -16.45 -6.51
CA LEU A 559 -59.61 -16.16 -7.94
C LEU A 559 -60.91 -15.88 -8.72
N ASP A 560 -62.07 -16.15 -8.11
CA ASP A 560 -63.36 -16.20 -8.82
C ASP A 560 -64.08 -14.85 -8.97
N SER A 561 -63.44 -13.75 -8.54
CA SER A 561 -63.99 -12.39 -8.69
C SER A 561 -63.37 -11.68 -9.89
N LEU A 562 -64.21 -11.13 -10.79
CA LEU A 562 -63.82 -10.40 -12.00
C LEU A 562 -63.14 -9.02 -11.74
N ALA A 563 -62.58 -8.80 -10.55
CA ALA A 563 -61.96 -7.56 -10.13
C ALA A 563 -60.45 -7.75 -9.88
N GLU A 564 -59.63 -7.16 -10.76
CA GLU A 564 -58.20 -6.85 -10.55
C GLU A 564 -57.25 -8.05 -10.28
N ASN A 565 -56.94 -8.80 -11.35
CA ASN A 565 -55.85 -9.80 -11.41
C ASN A 565 -54.42 -9.22 -11.28
N THR A 566 -54.24 -8.06 -10.64
CA THR A 566 -52.97 -7.34 -10.50
C THR A 566 -52.47 -7.41 -9.06
N LEU A 567 -51.19 -7.74 -8.87
CA LEU A 567 -50.58 -7.74 -7.53
C LEU A 567 -50.53 -6.33 -6.94
N LYS A 568 -51.22 -6.15 -5.81
CA LYS A 568 -51.11 -4.95 -4.98
C LYS A 568 -50.05 -5.16 -3.89
N GLY A 569 -49.43 -4.07 -3.47
CA GLY A 569 -48.51 -4.08 -2.35
C GLY A 569 -48.14 -2.68 -1.90
N LYS A 570 -47.83 -2.54 -0.60
CA LYS A 570 -47.37 -1.31 0.02
C LYS A 570 -45.85 -1.27 -0.09
N ILE A 571 -45.33 -0.34 -0.88
CA ILE A 571 -43.91 -0.22 -1.20
C ILE A 571 -43.30 0.97 -0.44
N ARG A 572 -42.25 0.71 0.34
CA ARG A 572 -41.43 1.74 1.01
C ARG A 572 -40.04 1.73 0.40
N ILE A 573 -39.67 2.81 -0.28
CA ILE A 573 -38.32 3.00 -0.83
C ILE A 573 -37.50 3.86 0.15
N THR A 574 -36.23 3.51 0.33
CA THR A 574 -35.27 4.28 1.12
C THR A 574 -33.95 4.36 0.36
N THR A 575 -33.47 5.57 0.12
CA THR A 575 -32.25 5.84 -0.66
C THR A 575 -31.16 6.44 0.23
N ARG A 576 -29.90 6.07 -0.01
CA ARG A 576 -28.72 6.68 0.63
C ARG A 576 -27.61 6.87 -0.41
N CYS A 577 -26.89 7.98 -0.33
CA CYS A 577 -25.87 8.38 -1.31
C CYS A 577 -26.36 8.54 -2.77
N LEU A 578 -27.66 8.81 -2.98
CA LEU A 578 -28.20 9.27 -4.27
C LEU A 578 -28.65 10.74 -4.21
N TRP A 579 -28.41 11.49 -5.28
CA TRP A 579 -29.09 12.76 -5.54
C TRP A 579 -30.51 12.51 -6.05
N LEU A 580 -31.51 13.10 -5.40
CA LEU A 580 -32.94 12.79 -5.64
C LEU A 580 -33.71 13.84 -6.47
N ASP A 581 -33.03 14.88 -6.97
CA ASP A 581 -33.65 16.01 -7.69
C ASP A 581 -34.90 16.57 -6.99
N LYS A 582 -34.70 17.04 -5.74
CA LYS A 582 -35.77 17.56 -4.86
C LYS A 582 -36.96 16.60 -4.66
N GLY A 583 -36.73 15.29 -4.76
CA GLY A 583 -37.75 14.24 -4.58
C GLY A 583 -38.27 13.64 -5.89
N LYS A 584 -38.08 14.30 -7.05
CA LYS A 584 -38.58 13.82 -8.35
C LYS A 584 -38.09 12.42 -8.73
N LEU A 585 -36.85 12.07 -8.37
CA LEU A 585 -36.34 10.71 -8.58
C LEU A 585 -37.01 9.70 -7.64
N LEU A 586 -37.32 10.07 -6.39
CA LEU A 586 -38.01 9.20 -5.44
C LEU A 586 -39.46 8.93 -5.89
N ASP A 587 -40.17 9.94 -6.38
CA ASP A 587 -41.49 9.80 -6.99
C ASP A 587 -41.47 8.87 -8.21
N ALA A 588 -40.46 9.03 -9.07
CA ALA A 588 -40.27 8.17 -10.23
C ALA A 588 -40.01 6.72 -9.81
N LEU A 589 -39.11 6.51 -8.84
CA LEU A 589 -38.80 5.20 -8.24
C LEU A 589 -40.07 4.53 -7.69
N HIS A 590 -40.88 5.23 -6.90
CA HIS A 590 -42.16 4.70 -6.39
C HIS A 590 -43.11 4.32 -7.54
N LYS A 591 -43.32 5.21 -8.51
CA LYS A 591 -44.22 4.96 -9.66
C LYS A 591 -43.81 3.72 -10.46
N ALA A 592 -42.52 3.52 -10.72
CA ALA A 592 -42.07 2.33 -11.45
C ALA A 592 -41.99 1.07 -10.58
N ALA A 593 -41.75 1.18 -9.27
CA ALA A 593 -41.82 0.02 -8.37
C ALA A 593 -43.26 -0.54 -8.32
N HIS A 594 -44.26 0.34 -8.20
CA HIS A 594 -45.67 -0.06 -8.27
C HIS A 594 -46.06 -0.61 -9.66
N ALA A 595 -45.60 0.00 -10.76
CA ALA A 595 -45.87 -0.52 -12.11
C ALA A 595 -45.20 -1.88 -12.36
N ALA A 596 -43.96 -2.07 -11.88
CA ALA A 596 -43.23 -3.33 -11.96
C ALA A 596 -43.91 -4.45 -11.16
N LEU A 597 -44.32 -4.16 -9.92
CA LEU A 597 -45.08 -5.11 -9.10
C LEU A 597 -46.44 -5.47 -9.75
N SER A 598 -47.19 -4.47 -10.22
CA SER A 598 -48.50 -4.67 -10.87
C SER A 598 -48.41 -5.46 -12.19
N SER A 599 -47.24 -5.48 -12.83
CA SER A 599 -46.96 -6.29 -14.03
C SER A 599 -46.57 -7.75 -13.74
N CYS A 600 -46.36 -8.11 -12.46
CA CYS A 600 -46.07 -9.49 -12.06
C CYS A 600 -47.37 -10.31 -12.00
N PRO A 601 -47.38 -11.57 -12.49
CA PRO A 601 -48.52 -12.48 -12.32
C PRO A 601 -48.83 -12.75 -10.85
N VAL A 602 -50.09 -12.99 -10.49
CA VAL A 602 -50.51 -13.23 -9.09
C VAL A 602 -49.77 -14.42 -8.45
N SER A 603 -49.47 -15.46 -9.23
CA SER A 603 -48.70 -16.65 -8.83
C SER A 603 -47.17 -16.46 -8.80
N CYS A 604 -46.67 -15.24 -9.04
CA CYS A 604 -45.24 -14.94 -9.06
C CYS A 604 -44.59 -15.17 -7.66
N PRO A 605 -43.46 -15.88 -7.58
CA PRO A 605 -42.68 -16.00 -6.34
C PRO A 605 -42.04 -14.66 -5.93
N LEU A 606 -41.89 -14.44 -4.63
CA LEU A 606 -41.35 -13.19 -4.05
C LEU A 606 -39.98 -12.80 -4.62
N ALA A 607 -39.02 -13.74 -4.65
CA ALA A 607 -37.69 -13.54 -5.24
C ALA A 607 -37.72 -13.11 -6.72
N HIS A 608 -38.79 -13.44 -7.45
CA HIS A 608 -38.97 -13.02 -8.83
C HIS A 608 -39.54 -11.59 -8.92
N MET A 609 -40.42 -11.20 -7.99
CA MET A 609 -40.87 -9.79 -7.85
C MET A 609 -39.71 -8.88 -7.45
N GLU A 610 -38.90 -9.28 -6.46
CA GLU A 610 -37.70 -8.58 -6.00
C GLU A 610 -36.74 -8.31 -7.17
N ARG A 611 -36.40 -9.36 -7.93
CA ARG A 611 -35.54 -9.24 -9.13
C ARG A 611 -36.11 -8.27 -10.16
N ILE A 612 -37.41 -8.37 -10.50
CA ILE A 612 -38.05 -7.49 -11.48
C ILE A 612 -37.98 -6.02 -11.02
N VAL A 613 -38.33 -5.76 -9.75
CA VAL A 613 -38.33 -4.39 -9.21
C VAL A 613 -36.90 -3.83 -9.12
N SER A 614 -35.93 -4.58 -8.60
CA SER A 614 -34.52 -4.15 -8.59
C SER A 614 -33.98 -3.87 -9.99
N GLU A 615 -34.31 -4.70 -11.00
CA GLU A 615 -33.94 -4.45 -12.39
C GLU A 615 -34.56 -3.17 -12.96
N VAL A 616 -35.86 -2.94 -12.74
CA VAL A 616 -36.57 -1.76 -13.26
C VAL A 616 -36.03 -0.47 -12.64
N LEU A 617 -35.81 -0.46 -11.32
CA LEU A 617 -35.29 0.71 -10.62
C LEU A 617 -33.82 0.99 -10.99
N ARG A 618 -32.96 -0.03 -11.08
CA ARG A 618 -31.57 0.13 -11.54
C ARG A 618 -31.50 0.64 -12.99
N LYS A 619 -32.41 0.18 -13.88
CA LYS A 619 -32.56 0.70 -15.26
C LYS A 619 -33.04 2.16 -15.28
N MET A 620 -33.96 2.54 -14.39
CA MET A 620 -34.44 3.92 -14.30
C MET A 620 -33.36 4.89 -13.82
N VAL A 621 -32.66 4.61 -12.71
CA VAL A 621 -31.64 5.54 -12.19
C VAL A 621 -30.53 5.74 -13.22
N ARG A 622 -30.13 4.67 -13.91
CA ARG A 622 -29.18 4.74 -15.03
C ARG A 622 -29.70 5.61 -16.20
N LYS A 623 -31.01 5.69 -16.42
CA LYS A 623 -31.62 6.61 -17.40
C LYS A 623 -31.75 8.05 -16.88
N TYR A 624 -31.96 8.25 -15.58
CA TYR A 624 -32.21 9.56 -14.96
C TYR A 624 -30.92 10.34 -14.65
N SER A 625 -29.90 9.66 -14.11
CA SER A 625 -28.65 10.27 -13.64
C SER A 625 -27.37 9.55 -14.08
N GLY A 626 -27.49 8.51 -14.92
CA GLY A 626 -26.35 7.69 -15.38
C GLY A 626 -25.82 6.69 -14.35
N LYS A 627 -26.10 6.91 -13.06
CA LYS A 627 -25.66 6.11 -11.91
C LYS A 627 -26.25 4.70 -11.90
N ARG A 628 -25.55 3.77 -11.24
CA ARG A 628 -25.89 2.34 -11.14
C ARG A 628 -25.96 1.89 -9.68
N PRO A 629 -26.90 2.43 -8.88
CA PRO A 629 -26.98 2.13 -7.45
C PRO A 629 -27.12 0.64 -7.20
N GLU A 630 -26.69 0.23 -6.01
CA GLU A 630 -27.05 -1.08 -5.50
C GLU A 630 -28.55 -1.09 -5.12
N VAL A 631 -29.28 -2.15 -5.46
CA VAL A 631 -30.75 -2.18 -5.29
C VAL A 631 -31.20 -3.46 -4.60
N ILE A 632 -31.41 -3.34 -3.29
CA ILE A 632 -31.90 -4.42 -2.42
C ILE A 632 -33.43 -4.31 -2.36
N ALA A 633 -34.13 -5.21 -3.05
CA ALA A 633 -35.58 -5.37 -2.91
C ALA A 633 -35.88 -6.55 -1.98
N ILE A 634 -36.85 -6.36 -1.08
CA ILE A 634 -37.31 -7.35 -0.10
C ILE A 634 -38.83 -7.40 -0.19
N ALA A 635 -39.39 -8.57 -0.49
CA ALA A 635 -40.81 -8.81 -0.63
C ALA A 635 -41.31 -9.74 0.49
N ILE A 636 -42.33 -9.29 1.23
CA ILE A 636 -42.91 -10.01 2.37
C ILE A 636 -44.41 -10.12 2.14
N GLU A 637 -44.98 -11.33 2.19
CA GLU A 637 -46.43 -11.51 2.07
C GLU A 637 -47.13 -11.13 3.36
N ASN A 638 -48.18 -10.31 3.26
CA ASN A 638 -48.99 -9.87 4.39
C ASN A 638 -50.43 -10.40 4.24
N PRO A 639 -50.68 -11.69 4.54
CA PRO A 639 -52.01 -12.30 4.40
C PRO A 639 -53.02 -11.73 5.41
N ALA A 640 -52.56 -11.20 6.55
CA ALA A 640 -53.42 -10.55 7.54
C ALA A 640 -54.02 -9.24 7.00
N ALA A 641 -53.26 -8.45 6.24
CA ALA A 641 -53.79 -7.25 5.58
C ALA A 641 -54.81 -7.58 4.49
N VAL A 642 -54.63 -8.68 3.74
CA VAL A 642 -55.63 -9.16 2.75
C VAL A 642 -56.94 -9.51 3.44
N LEU A 643 -56.89 -10.23 4.57
CA LEU A 643 -58.07 -10.53 5.39
C LEU A 643 -58.73 -9.26 5.96
N ALA A 644 -57.95 -8.29 6.43
CA ALA A 644 -58.47 -7.02 6.92
C ALA A 644 -59.15 -6.19 5.83
N ASP A 645 -58.60 -6.16 4.61
CA ASP A 645 -59.19 -5.44 3.47
C ASP A 645 -60.44 -6.17 2.94
N GLU A 646 -60.46 -7.51 2.91
CA GLU A 646 -61.68 -8.29 2.65
C GLU A 646 -62.77 -8.03 3.69
N ILE A 647 -62.42 -7.90 4.98
CA ILE A 647 -63.39 -7.59 6.04
C ILE A 647 -63.90 -6.14 5.92
N ASN A 648 -63.01 -5.18 5.70
CA ASN A 648 -63.38 -3.77 5.56
C ASN A 648 -64.22 -3.51 4.29
N THR A 649 -63.93 -4.16 3.17
CA THR A 649 -64.75 -4.05 1.95
C THR A 649 -66.14 -4.68 2.15
N LYS A 650 -66.24 -5.83 2.83
CA LYS A 650 -67.52 -6.43 3.24
C LYS A 650 -68.32 -5.54 4.21
N LEU A 651 -67.64 -4.82 5.11
CA LEU A 651 -68.27 -3.87 6.04
C LEU A 651 -68.66 -2.53 5.37
N SER A 652 -67.94 -2.07 4.34
CA SER A 652 -68.19 -0.78 3.67
C SER A 652 -69.39 -0.76 2.71
N GLY A 653 -70.18 -1.85 2.65
CA GLY A 653 -71.45 -1.90 1.92
C GLY A 653 -71.36 -1.90 0.39
N LYS A 654 -70.17 -2.03 -0.20
CA LYS A 654 -69.97 -2.05 -1.67
C LYS A 654 -70.00 -3.47 -2.27
N SER A 655 -71.07 -4.21 -2.01
CA SER A 655 -71.42 -5.43 -2.74
C SER A 655 -72.75 -5.28 -3.46
N HIS A 656 -72.75 -5.42 -4.78
CA HIS A 656 -74.00 -5.49 -5.55
C HIS A 656 -74.68 -6.84 -5.28
N VAL A 657 -75.78 -6.80 -4.52
CA VAL A 657 -76.60 -8.00 -4.26
C VAL A 657 -77.48 -8.30 -5.47
N GLY A 658 -77.13 -9.37 -6.20
CA GLY A 658 -78.06 -10.08 -7.08
C GLY A 658 -78.85 -11.12 -6.28
N PRO A 659 -80.19 -11.22 -6.41
CA PRO A 659 -80.99 -12.17 -5.64
C PRO A 659 -80.86 -13.60 -6.20
N GLY A 660 -80.56 -14.59 -5.32
CA GLY A 660 -79.99 -15.88 -5.76
C GLY A 660 -80.39 -17.16 -4.99
N ILE A 661 -81.63 -17.26 -4.47
CA ILE A 661 -82.26 -18.53 -4.02
C ILE A 661 -81.64 -19.15 -2.72
N SER A 662 -82.26 -20.20 -2.19
CA SER A 662 -82.29 -20.57 -0.76
C SER A 662 -82.07 -22.07 -0.46
N ALA A 663 -82.16 -22.43 0.84
CA ALA A 663 -82.12 -23.77 1.46
C ALA A 663 -80.69 -24.32 1.75
N SER A 664 -80.44 -25.13 2.80
CA SER A 664 -81.36 -25.87 3.70
C SER A 664 -80.95 -25.83 5.19
N ARG A 665 -81.86 -26.20 6.11
CA ARG A 665 -81.57 -26.49 7.54
C ARG A 665 -81.78 -27.97 7.87
N LYS A 666 -80.87 -28.56 8.67
CA LYS A 666 -81.03 -29.70 9.64
C LYS A 666 -79.62 -29.95 10.26
N ALA A 667 -79.34 -30.01 11.57
CA ALA A 667 -80.06 -30.31 12.83
C ALA A 667 -80.03 -31.80 13.26
N VAL A 668 -80.13 -32.05 14.59
CA VAL A 668 -79.76 -33.28 15.35
C VAL A 668 -78.24 -33.34 15.62
N ASP A 669 -77.69 -33.08 16.83
CA ASP A 669 -77.87 -33.64 18.20
C ASP A 669 -77.23 -35.04 18.37
N GLY A 670 -76.66 -35.44 19.52
CA GLY A 670 -76.46 -34.82 20.84
C GLY A 670 -76.01 -35.90 21.86
N HIS A 671 -75.68 -35.65 23.14
CA HIS A 671 -75.43 -34.42 23.91
C HIS A 671 -74.76 -34.81 25.26
N GLY A 672 -73.81 -34.04 25.82
CA GLY A 672 -73.21 -34.33 27.16
C GLY A 672 -72.42 -33.15 27.76
N LYS A 673 -72.60 -32.85 29.07
CA LYS A 673 -72.12 -31.61 29.72
C LYS A 673 -71.38 -31.86 31.05
N ALA A 674 -70.40 -30.99 31.35
CA ALA A 674 -70.19 -30.43 32.70
C ALA A 674 -69.40 -29.10 32.65
N ASN A 675 -70.08 -28.00 32.99
CA ASN A 675 -69.68 -26.77 33.71
C ASN A 675 -68.29 -26.10 33.45
N GLN A 676 -68.18 -24.83 33.03
CA GLN A 676 -68.52 -23.54 33.73
C GLN A 676 -67.53 -23.15 34.87
N SER A 677 -67.09 -21.89 35.03
CA SER A 677 -67.49 -20.60 34.41
C SER A 677 -66.38 -19.49 34.41
N THR A 678 -66.60 -18.43 33.60
CA THR A 678 -66.24 -16.98 33.80
C THR A 678 -64.77 -16.59 34.12
N THR A 679 -63.96 -15.84 33.34
CA THR A 679 -64.08 -14.62 32.46
C THR A 679 -63.84 -13.27 33.16
N MET A 680 -62.82 -12.49 32.73
CA MET A 680 -62.92 -11.05 32.35
C MET A 680 -61.59 -10.43 31.84
N GLN A 681 -61.70 -9.65 30.74
CA GLN A 681 -61.08 -8.35 30.35
C GLN A 681 -59.75 -7.91 31.00
N ILE A 682 -58.67 -7.45 30.30
CA ILE A 682 -58.47 -6.62 29.08
C ILE A 682 -58.89 -5.15 29.22
N ARG A 683 -57.90 -4.23 29.24
CA ARG A 683 -57.89 -2.82 28.76
C ARG A 683 -56.55 -2.14 29.12
N ASP A 684 -56.03 -1.11 28.44
CA ASP A 684 -56.29 -0.58 27.07
C ASP A 684 -55.01 0.15 26.57
N ASN A 685 -55.00 0.62 25.32
CA ASN A 685 -53.91 1.42 24.72
C ASN A 685 -54.04 2.94 24.99
N GLY A 686 -52.93 3.68 24.82
CA GLY A 686 -52.98 5.01 24.17
C GLY A 686 -52.27 6.17 24.87
N ILE A 687 -51.25 6.73 24.20
CA ILE A 687 -50.80 8.13 24.31
C ILE A 687 -50.40 8.56 22.88
N ASP A 688 -50.76 9.79 22.48
CA ASP A 688 -50.25 10.46 21.28
C ASP A 688 -50.40 12.00 21.44
N VAL A 689 -49.80 12.80 20.55
CA VAL A 689 -49.95 14.28 20.37
C VAL A 689 -49.15 15.22 21.32
N GLU A 690 -48.14 15.91 20.74
CA GLU A 690 -47.73 17.36 20.79
C GLU A 690 -47.63 18.13 22.15
N GLU A 691 -46.82 19.19 22.40
CA GLU A 691 -45.93 20.06 21.57
C GLU A 691 -44.77 20.73 22.43
N VAL A 692 -44.06 21.75 21.87
CA VAL A 692 -42.93 22.60 22.39
C VAL A 692 -43.18 23.37 23.73
N PRO A 693 -42.22 24.09 24.42
CA PRO A 693 -40.81 24.51 24.11
C PRO A 693 -39.77 24.42 25.30
N GLU A 694 -38.67 25.21 25.26
CA GLU A 694 -37.64 25.45 26.33
C GLU A 694 -38.26 25.97 27.67
N LYS A 695 -37.66 25.88 28.88
CA LYS A 695 -36.33 26.40 29.30
C LYS A 695 -36.00 26.10 30.79
N ASP A 696 -34.84 26.63 31.24
CA ASP A 696 -34.38 26.93 32.61
C ASP A 696 -33.89 25.81 33.58
N THR A 697 -32.72 26.10 34.14
CA THR A 697 -31.96 25.41 35.22
C THR A 697 -32.29 25.99 36.61
N PRO A 698 -31.72 25.54 37.76
CA PRO A 698 -30.89 24.36 38.06
C PRO A 698 -31.41 23.50 39.25
N ILE A 699 -30.89 22.28 39.45
CA ILE A 699 -30.99 21.55 40.73
C ILE A 699 -29.65 20.89 41.09
N SER A 700 -29.32 20.91 42.39
CA SER A 700 -28.17 20.23 43.01
C SER A 700 -28.62 19.07 43.91
N SER A 701 -27.73 18.11 44.18
CA SER A 701 -27.91 16.95 45.07
C SER A 701 -28.97 15.92 44.64
N GLY A 702 -28.88 14.64 45.02
CA GLY A 702 -27.77 13.94 45.67
C GLY A 702 -28.21 12.66 46.40
N ALA A 703 -27.38 11.61 46.33
CA ALA A 703 -27.42 10.35 47.08
C ALA A 703 -28.69 9.46 46.98
N GLU A 704 -28.49 8.25 46.44
CA GLU A 704 -28.61 6.93 47.10
C GLU A 704 -27.82 5.96 46.17
N GLY A 705 -27.18 4.85 46.57
CA GLY A 705 -27.31 3.99 47.75
C GLY A 705 -27.53 2.55 47.25
N ASP A 706 -26.89 1.48 47.74
CA ASP A 706 -25.80 1.33 48.73
C ASP A 706 -25.23 -0.13 48.62
N LEU A 707 -24.33 -0.54 49.54
CA LEU A 707 -23.93 -1.92 49.91
C LEU A 707 -22.96 -2.68 48.98
N PHE A 708 -21.92 -3.43 49.42
CA PHE A 708 -21.05 -3.54 50.64
C PHE A 708 -20.20 -4.84 50.49
N ASN A 709 -19.25 -5.28 51.34
CA ASN A 709 -18.10 -4.72 52.11
C ASN A 709 -17.37 -5.91 52.82
N SER A 710 -16.12 -5.86 53.30
CA SER A 710 -15.04 -4.86 53.16
C SER A 710 -13.78 -5.43 52.45
N VAL A 711 -12.70 -6.00 53.03
CA VAL A 711 -12.29 -6.33 54.42
C VAL A 711 -10.76 -6.15 54.58
N ASP A 712 -10.37 -5.29 55.52
CA ASP A 712 -9.23 -5.22 56.47
C ASP A 712 -7.78 -5.68 56.10
N SER A 713 -6.69 -5.06 56.59
CA SER A 713 -6.46 -3.76 57.29
C SER A 713 -4.94 -3.43 57.45
N ASP A 714 -4.60 -2.40 58.26
CA ASP A 714 -3.33 -2.10 58.96
C ASP A 714 -2.11 -1.49 58.19
N GLU A 715 -1.15 -0.80 58.85
CA GLU A 715 -1.27 0.46 59.64
C GLU A 715 0.11 1.18 59.85
N PHE A 716 0.06 2.48 60.15
CA PHE A 716 0.98 3.38 60.92
C PHE A 716 2.54 3.46 60.82
N GLU A 717 2.99 4.73 60.90
CA GLU A 717 4.20 5.32 61.55
C GLU A 717 5.63 5.37 60.92
N LYS A 718 6.50 6.19 61.56
CA LYS A 718 7.85 6.66 61.14
C LYS A 718 8.93 6.19 62.15
N PRO A 719 10.26 6.26 61.85
CA PRO A 719 11.06 7.38 62.40
C PRO A 719 12.37 7.83 61.67
N LEU A 720 12.69 9.13 61.83
CA LEU A 720 13.98 9.79 62.20
C LEU A 720 15.38 9.43 61.58
N ILE A 721 16.05 10.51 61.10
CA ILE A 721 17.46 10.96 61.36
C ILE A 721 18.69 10.04 61.11
N ALA A 722 19.60 10.48 60.20
CA ALA A 722 21.09 10.48 60.29
C ALA A 722 21.71 10.98 58.95
N SER A 723 22.24 12.21 58.80
CA SER A 723 23.55 12.77 59.23
C SER A 723 24.77 12.42 58.33
N SER A 724 25.35 13.43 57.67
CA SER A 724 26.62 13.35 56.90
C SER A 724 27.87 13.37 57.79
N PRO A 725 29.00 12.80 57.32
CA PRO A 725 30.21 13.59 57.04
C PRO A 725 30.80 13.26 55.63
N VAL A 726 31.58 14.07 54.90
CA VAL A 726 32.48 15.23 55.16
C VAL A 726 33.98 14.86 55.33
N GLN A 727 34.76 15.18 54.28
CA GLN A 727 36.20 15.54 54.19
C GLN A 727 37.34 14.50 53.98
N LYS A 728 38.18 14.83 52.97
CA LYS A 728 39.68 14.81 52.91
C LYS A 728 40.43 13.46 52.71
N SER A 729 41.62 13.42 52.07
CA SER A 729 42.35 14.39 51.21
C SER A 729 43.57 13.78 50.48
N ASN A 730 44.34 14.63 49.76
CA ASN A 730 45.67 14.46 49.15
C ASN A 730 45.63 13.93 47.69
N GLU A 731 46.22 14.57 46.66
CA GLU A 731 47.55 15.23 46.45
C GLU A 731 48.70 14.23 46.19
N ALA A 732 49.64 14.43 45.25
CA ALA A 732 49.94 15.52 44.30
C ALA A 732 50.52 14.92 42.97
N GLY A 733 50.88 15.64 41.88
CA GLY A 733 50.98 17.09 41.62
C GLY A 733 50.81 17.42 40.11
N ASN A 734 50.63 18.68 39.69
CA ASN A 734 51.65 19.71 39.38
C ASN A 734 52.70 19.27 38.34
N GLY A 735 53.01 20.03 37.27
CA GLY A 735 52.58 21.37 36.78
C GLY A 735 53.15 21.60 35.35
N TYR A 736 53.17 22.75 34.67
CA TYR A 736 52.74 24.17 34.79
C TYR A 736 52.60 24.67 33.30
N VAL A 737 51.66 25.51 32.82
CA VAL A 737 51.50 26.97 32.99
C VAL A 737 52.76 27.77 32.52
N SER A 738 52.75 28.76 31.61
CA SER A 738 51.68 29.60 31.00
C SER A 738 52.07 30.27 29.64
N GLN A 739 51.11 31.01 29.04
CA GLN A 739 51.14 32.28 28.27
C GLN A 739 52.47 32.88 27.70
N LYS A 740 52.51 33.74 26.65
CA LYS A 740 51.58 34.86 26.31
C LYS A 740 51.69 35.38 24.85
N GLU A 741 50.93 36.43 24.54
CA GLU A 741 50.74 37.14 23.25
C GLU A 741 51.97 37.94 22.76
N HIS A 742 52.05 38.23 21.44
CA HIS A 742 52.10 39.62 20.93
C HIS A 742 51.81 39.75 19.41
N LYS A 743 51.46 40.97 18.97
CA LYS A 743 51.18 41.36 17.56
C LYS A 743 52.40 42.00 16.87
N SER A 744 52.43 41.95 15.53
CA SER A 744 52.94 43.03 14.67
C SER A 744 52.32 42.96 13.24
N ASN A 745 52.36 44.08 12.50
CA ASN A 745 51.83 44.26 11.13
C ASN A 745 52.96 44.61 10.15
N LEU A 746 52.68 44.53 8.83
CA LEU A 746 53.07 45.37 7.65
C LEU A 746 52.90 44.48 6.36
N LYS A 747 52.38 44.87 5.17
CA LYS A 747 52.57 46.04 4.26
C LYS A 747 53.99 46.06 3.62
N GLU A 748 54.27 46.41 2.35
CA GLU A 748 53.54 46.83 1.11
C GLU A 748 54.58 46.82 -0.07
N ASP A 749 54.32 46.76 -1.40
CA ASP A 749 53.21 46.31 -2.28
C ASP A 749 53.70 46.31 -3.78
N TYR A 750 52.83 46.39 -4.81
CA TYR A 750 53.10 46.56 -6.29
C TYR A 750 53.60 45.31 -7.08
N SER A 751 53.48 45.14 -8.41
CA SER A 751 52.79 45.79 -9.58
C SER A 751 52.75 44.75 -10.74
N GLU A 752 51.70 44.55 -11.56
CA GLU A 752 51.19 45.32 -12.75
C GLU A 752 51.93 45.01 -14.09
N ASP A 753 51.31 45.36 -15.24
CA ASP A 753 51.79 45.27 -16.66
C ASP A 753 51.92 43.89 -17.39
N THR A 754 51.67 43.70 -18.73
CA THR A 754 50.78 44.33 -19.77
C THR A 754 50.71 43.46 -21.07
N ASP A 755 50.05 43.95 -22.14
CA ASP A 755 50.13 43.58 -23.60
C ASP A 755 49.44 42.29 -24.12
N GLU A 756 48.88 42.18 -25.35
CA GLU A 756 48.73 43.11 -26.51
C GLU A 756 47.32 42.93 -27.18
N ALA A 757 47.06 43.45 -28.39
CA ALA A 757 45.74 43.48 -29.04
C ALA A 757 45.72 43.00 -30.53
N LYS A 758 44.91 43.65 -31.40
CA LYS A 758 44.65 43.43 -32.86
C LYS A 758 43.67 42.30 -33.24
N SER A 759 42.80 42.42 -34.27
CA SER A 759 42.45 43.57 -35.15
C SER A 759 41.09 43.35 -35.88
N GLU A 760 40.67 44.33 -36.69
CA GLU A 760 39.54 44.33 -37.64
C GLU A 760 39.67 43.24 -38.77
N GLU A 761 38.78 43.05 -39.76
CA GLU A 761 37.75 43.92 -40.37
C GLU A 761 36.55 43.16 -41.04
N THR A 762 35.97 43.65 -42.15
CA THR A 762 34.57 43.39 -42.55
C THR A 762 34.35 42.92 -44.00
N SER A 763 33.09 42.52 -44.30
CA SER A 763 32.32 42.77 -45.55
C SER A 763 31.91 41.59 -46.48
N THR A 764 30.59 41.45 -46.64
CA THR A 764 29.76 41.18 -47.87
C THR A 764 30.26 40.29 -49.02
N SER A 765 29.44 39.30 -49.46
CA SER A 765 28.55 39.40 -50.66
C SER A 765 28.09 38.05 -51.25
N GLU A 766 26.94 38.07 -51.94
CA GLU A 766 26.28 36.98 -52.71
C GLU A 766 26.71 37.05 -54.20
N PRO A 767 26.45 36.06 -55.12
CA PRO A 767 25.08 35.87 -55.68
C PRO A 767 24.70 34.52 -56.39
N LYS A 768 23.37 34.30 -56.60
CA LYS A 768 22.69 33.67 -57.79
C LYS A 768 22.90 32.16 -58.15
N SER A 769 22.02 31.45 -58.89
CA SER A 769 20.65 31.70 -59.45
C SER A 769 19.97 30.43 -60.04
N GLU A 770 18.61 30.41 -60.09
CA GLU A 770 17.71 29.77 -61.10
C GLU A 770 17.60 28.21 -61.26
N ASP A 771 16.51 27.58 -61.76
CA ASP A 771 15.04 27.85 -61.82
C ASP A 771 14.23 26.63 -62.40
N LYS A 772 12.88 26.61 -62.25
CA LYS A 772 11.83 25.84 -63.00
C LYS A 772 11.88 24.28 -62.98
N SER A 773 10.86 23.46 -63.22
CA SER A 773 9.37 23.40 -63.32
C SER A 773 9.07 21.96 -63.89
N ASN A 774 7.88 21.38 -64.12
CA ASN A 774 6.46 21.75 -64.01
C ASN A 774 5.57 20.46 -63.95
N GLU A 775 4.32 20.55 -63.42
CA GLU A 775 3.05 19.86 -63.86
C GLU A 775 2.98 18.31 -64.14
N MET A 776 1.84 17.60 -64.20
CA MET A 776 0.39 17.90 -63.95
C MET A 776 -0.37 16.64 -63.43
N SER A 777 -1.71 16.68 -63.35
CA SER A 777 -2.58 15.72 -62.64
C SER A 777 -3.55 14.90 -63.54
N SER A 778 -4.18 13.84 -62.98
CA SER A 778 -5.60 13.44 -63.25
C SER A 778 -6.04 12.21 -62.42
N ASN A 779 -7.35 11.92 -62.40
CA ASN A 779 -8.03 11.00 -61.46
C ASN A 779 -8.40 9.62 -62.05
N SER A 780 -8.51 8.58 -61.21
CA SER A 780 -9.78 7.84 -60.98
C SER A 780 -9.66 6.70 -59.92
N GLU A 781 -10.82 6.19 -59.49
CA GLU A 781 -11.08 5.32 -58.33
C GLU A 781 -11.50 3.87 -58.76
N PRO A 782 -11.85 2.90 -57.86
CA PRO A 782 -11.31 2.60 -56.53
C PRO A 782 -11.16 1.08 -56.20
N LYS A 783 -10.41 0.79 -55.12
CA LYS A 783 -10.64 -0.25 -54.06
C LYS A 783 -11.01 -1.71 -54.48
N SER A 784 -10.23 -2.68 -53.98
CA SER A 784 -10.60 -3.33 -52.69
C SER A 784 -9.47 -4.08 -51.97
N SER A 785 -9.48 -4.00 -50.63
CA SER A 785 -8.78 -4.85 -49.64
C SER A 785 -7.23 -4.96 -49.67
N LYS A 786 -6.56 -4.35 -48.65
CA LYS A 786 -5.67 -5.04 -47.66
C LYS A 786 -4.81 -4.07 -46.83
N SER A 787 -4.48 -4.53 -45.61
CA SER A 787 -3.35 -4.12 -44.74
C SER A 787 -3.35 -2.71 -44.12
N VAL A 788 -3.11 -2.68 -42.79
CA VAL A 788 -2.74 -1.47 -42.05
C VAL A 788 -1.25 -1.18 -42.30
N LYS A 789 -0.93 0.00 -42.84
CA LYS A 789 0.46 0.47 -42.97
C LYS A 789 0.83 1.37 -41.79
N ARG A 790 2.00 1.13 -41.19
CA ARG A 790 2.54 1.95 -40.08
C ARG A 790 2.77 3.40 -40.52
N ASN A 791 2.47 4.34 -39.64
CA ASN A 791 2.45 5.77 -39.93
C ASN A 791 3.87 6.37 -39.93
N LYS A 792 4.63 6.17 -41.02
CA LYS A 792 6.02 6.65 -41.17
C LYS A 792 6.04 8.12 -41.62
N TRP A 793 6.80 8.95 -40.93
CA TRP A 793 7.06 10.35 -41.30
C TRP A 793 8.05 10.44 -42.47
N LYS A 794 7.85 11.40 -43.39
CA LYS A 794 8.81 11.72 -44.46
C LYS A 794 9.83 12.77 -43.98
N PRO A 795 11.08 12.79 -44.47
CA PRO A 795 12.08 13.76 -44.02
C PRO A 795 11.68 15.25 -44.12
N GLY A 796 10.97 15.65 -45.18
CA GLY A 796 10.46 17.01 -45.32
C GLY A 796 9.37 17.37 -44.29
N GLU A 797 8.52 16.42 -43.91
CA GLU A 797 7.52 16.61 -42.85
C GLU A 797 8.21 16.80 -41.50
N VAL A 798 9.32 16.08 -41.26
CA VAL A 798 10.14 16.22 -40.04
C VAL A 798 10.82 17.58 -39.97
N LYS A 799 11.47 18.05 -41.05
CA LYS A 799 12.07 19.40 -41.07
C LYS A 799 11.03 20.51 -40.87
N LYS A 800 9.81 20.37 -41.42
CA LYS A 800 8.71 21.33 -41.16
C LYS A 800 8.26 21.36 -39.70
N VAL A 801 8.11 20.21 -39.04
CA VAL A 801 7.82 20.15 -37.59
C VAL A 801 8.93 20.81 -36.77
N ILE A 802 10.20 20.62 -37.16
CA ILE A 802 11.34 21.25 -36.48
C ILE A 802 11.30 22.78 -36.64
N GLY A 803 11.13 23.29 -37.87
CA GLY A 803 11.04 24.73 -38.14
C GLY A 803 9.91 25.41 -37.37
N MET A 804 8.67 24.92 -37.52
CA MET A 804 7.49 25.48 -36.84
C MET A 804 7.61 25.39 -35.30
N ARG A 805 8.32 24.39 -34.75
CA ARG A 805 8.60 24.33 -33.31
C ARG A 805 9.74 25.26 -32.89
N GLY A 806 10.69 25.57 -33.77
CA GLY A 806 11.70 26.60 -33.56
C GLY A 806 11.09 27.99 -33.45
N GLU A 807 10.27 28.37 -34.43
CA GLU A 807 9.54 29.65 -34.48
C GLU A 807 8.67 29.90 -33.23
N LEU A 808 8.12 28.82 -32.65
CA LEU A 808 7.26 28.89 -31.46
C LEU A 808 8.00 28.69 -30.13
N HIS A 809 9.34 28.69 -30.11
CA HIS A 809 10.11 28.22 -28.94
C HIS A 809 9.75 28.93 -27.63
N ASP A 810 9.79 30.27 -27.60
CA ASP A 810 9.53 31.05 -26.38
C ASP A 810 8.10 30.85 -25.85
N ARG A 811 7.14 30.80 -26.78
CA ARG A 811 5.72 30.50 -26.49
C ARG A 811 5.58 29.12 -25.85
N PHE A 812 6.35 28.14 -26.30
CA PHE A 812 6.39 26.82 -25.67
C PHE A 812 7.00 26.84 -24.27
N GLN A 813 7.94 27.72 -23.96
CA GLN A 813 8.50 27.81 -22.61
C GLN A 813 7.48 28.37 -21.61
N ILE A 814 6.85 29.50 -21.96
CA ILE A 814 6.05 30.33 -21.03
C ILE A 814 4.63 29.76 -20.78
N VAL A 815 3.99 29.12 -21.77
CA VAL A 815 2.54 28.84 -21.69
C VAL A 815 2.20 27.56 -20.91
N LYS A 816 1.47 27.71 -19.80
CA LYS A 816 0.67 26.63 -19.19
C LYS A 816 -0.44 26.22 -20.17
N GLY A 817 -0.37 25.00 -20.71
CA GLY A 817 -1.32 24.50 -21.71
C GLY A 817 -0.73 24.27 -23.11
N ARG A 818 0.52 23.81 -23.19
CA ARG A 818 1.32 23.56 -24.42
C ARG A 818 0.63 22.76 -25.56
N MET A 819 -0.58 22.23 -25.41
CA MET A 819 -1.28 21.50 -26.48
C MET A 819 -1.84 22.42 -27.57
N ALA A 820 -2.30 23.64 -27.23
CA ALA A 820 -2.78 24.61 -28.22
C ALA A 820 -1.69 24.98 -29.25
N LEU A 821 -0.43 25.02 -28.83
CA LEU A 821 0.71 25.25 -29.74
C LEU A 821 1.00 24.04 -30.65
N TRP A 822 0.63 22.82 -30.24
CA TRP A 822 0.68 21.65 -31.14
C TRP A 822 -0.54 21.60 -32.08
N GLU A 823 -1.66 22.20 -31.70
CA GLU A 823 -2.80 22.44 -32.59
C GLU A 823 -2.46 23.47 -33.66
N GLU A 824 -1.77 24.56 -33.31
CA GLU A 824 -1.22 25.54 -34.24
C GLU A 824 -0.24 24.89 -35.25
N ILE A 825 0.74 24.10 -34.79
CA ILE A 825 1.63 23.32 -35.67
C ILE A 825 0.84 22.32 -36.54
N SER A 826 -0.19 21.67 -35.99
CA SER A 826 -1.03 20.71 -36.74
C SER A 826 -1.86 21.41 -37.84
N GLN A 827 -2.36 22.61 -37.59
CA GLN A 827 -3.09 23.42 -38.56
C GLN A 827 -2.17 23.97 -39.66
N ASN A 828 -0.96 24.45 -39.31
CA ASN A 828 0.02 24.92 -40.29
C ASN A 828 0.50 23.78 -41.20
N LEU A 829 0.75 22.59 -40.64
CA LEU A 829 1.01 21.38 -41.44
C LEU A 829 -0.18 20.99 -42.32
N LEU A 830 -1.42 21.15 -41.87
CA LEU A 830 -2.61 20.86 -42.67
C LEU A 830 -2.76 21.84 -43.85
N ALA A 831 -2.47 23.12 -43.66
CA ALA A 831 -2.39 24.10 -44.75
C ALA A 831 -1.30 23.75 -45.78
N ASP A 832 -0.17 23.20 -45.30
CA ASP A 832 0.90 22.61 -46.11
C ASP A 832 0.54 21.25 -46.77
N GLY A 833 -0.71 20.77 -46.65
CA GLY A 833 -1.17 19.48 -47.18
C GLY A 833 -0.72 18.25 -46.39
N ILE A 834 -0.11 18.44 -45.21
CA ILE A 834 0.47 17.40 -44.36
C ILE A 834 -0.50 17.10 -43.19
N SER A 835 -1.43 16.16 -43.41
CA SER A 835 -2.39 15.76 -42.37
C SER A 835 -1.71 14.98 -41.23
N ARG A 836 -1.46 15.68 -40.10
CA ARG A 836 -0.84 15.16 -38.88
C ARG A 836 -1.56 15.74 -37.66
N SER A 837 -1.94 14.91 -36.70
CA SER A 837 -2.65 15.40 -35.50
C SER A 837 -1.69 16.02 -34.47
N PRO A 838 -2.17 16.89 -33.55
CA PRO A 838 -1.32 17.56 -32.56
C PRO A 838 -0.48 16.59 -31.72
N GLY A 839 -1.10 15.47 -31.31
CA GLY A 839 -0.42 14.40 -30.58
C GLY A 839 0.64 13.65 -31.40
N GLN A 840 0.48 13.56 -32.73
CA GLN A 840 1.52 13.01 -33.61
C GLN A 840 2.71 13.97 -33.73
N CYS A 841 2.46 15.27 -33.91
CA CYS A 841 3.51 16.30 -33.96
C CYS A 841 4.32 16.33 -32.65
N LYS A 842 3.63 16.34 -31.51
CA LYS A 842 4.25 16.21 -30.17
C LYS A 842 5.09 14.94 -30.03
N SER A 843 4.54 13.78 -30.42
CA SER A 843 5.23 12.49 -30.33
C SER A 843 6.49 12.42 -31.21
N LEU A 844 6.45 13.01 -32.42
CA LEU A 844 7.64 13.18 -33.24
C LEU A 844 8.66 14.07 -32.52
N TRP A 845 8.27 15.24 -32.04
CA TRP A 845 9.20 16.17 -31.37
C TRP A 845 9.88 15.55 -30.15
N THR A 846 9.15 14.84 -29.29
CA THR A 846 9.75 14.09 -28.17
C THR A 846 10.77 13.06 -28.66
N SER A 847 10.49 12.37 -29.76
CA SER A 847 11.44 11.41 -30.37
C SER A 847 12.69 12.08 -30.96
N LEU A 848 12.57 13.31 -31.45
CA LEU A 848 13.70 14.11 -31.95
C LEU A 848 14.56 14.64 -30.81
N VAL A 849 13.95 15.15 -29.73
CA VAL A 849 14.66 15.64 -28.54
C VAL A 849 15.47 14.52 -27.88
N MET A 850 14.88 13.35 -27.65
CA MET A 850 15.60 12.20 -27.07
C MET A 850 16.82 11.80 -27.91
N LYS A 851 16.69 11.78 -29.24
CA LYS A 851 17.82 11.46 -30.14
C LYS A 851 18.86 12.58 -30.24
N TYR A 852 18.45 13.84 -30.08
CA TYR A 852 19.40 14.95 -29.96
C TYR A 852 20.22 14.85 -28.67
N GLU A 853 19.58 14.54 -27.54
CA GLU A 853 20.23 14.38 -26.22
C GLU A 853 21.18 13.17 -26.18
N GLU A 854 20.80 12.06 -26.81
CA GLU A 854 21.67 10.90 -27.08
C GLU A 854 22.96 11.32 -27.81
N LEU A 855 22.83 12.10 -28.89
CA LEU A 855 23.96 12.52 -29.73
C LEU A 855 24.73 13.75 -29.20
N LYS A 856 24.16 14.60 -28.34
CA LYS A 856 24.84 15.79 -27.76
C LYS A 856 26.10 15.38 -26.98
N ASN A 857 26.06 14.18 -26.38
CA ASN A 857 27.10 13.63 -25.50
C ASN A 857 28.17 12.79 -26.22
N GLU A 858 27.91 12.28 -27.43
CA GLU A 858 28.88 11.44 -28.15
C GLU A 858 29.95 12.28 -28.87
N LYS A 859 31.21 12.23 -28.39
CA LYS A 859 32.39 12.86 -29.03
C LYS A 859 32.82 12.12 -30.32
N GLY A 860 31.97 12.20 -31.35
CA GLY A 860 32.25 11.72 -32.71
C GLY A 860 31.02 11.59 -33.60
N SER A 861 29.84 11.37 -33.00
CA SER A 861 28.62 10.97 -33.73
C SER A 861 27.80 12.15 -34.29
N LYS A 862 28.03 13.38 -33.79
CA LYS A 862 27.22 14.59 -34.06
C LYS A 862 26.91 14.86 -35.53
N ARG A 863 27.85 14.59 -36.46
CA ARG A 863 27.68 14.82 -37.91
C ARG A 863 26.92 13.71 -38.65
N SER A 864 26.47 12.65 -37.97
CA SER A 864 25.81 11.49 -38.61
C SER A 864 24.31 11.67 -38.84
N TRP A 865 23.66 12.63 -38.18
CA TRP A 865 22.20 12.74 -38.17
C TRP A 865 21.71 14.04 -38.80
N GLN A 866 20.95 13.91 -39.90
CA GLN A 866 20.48 14.98 -40.80
C GLN A 866 19.54 16.06 -40.19
N TYR A 867 19.29 16.01 -38.88
CA TYR A 867 18.54 17.02 -38.12
C TYR A 867 19.32 17.54 -36.90
N PHE A 868 20.57 17.11 -36.67
CA PHE A 868 21.32 17.45 -35.47
C PHE A 868 21.54 18.96 -35.35
N GLU A 869 21.98 19.61 -36.43
CA GLU A 869 22.19 21.07 -36.48
C GLU A 869 20.88 21.87 -36.37
N ASP A 870 19.78 21.37 -36.96
CA ASP A 870 18.46 22.00 -36.83
C ASP A 870 17.96 21.94 -35.37
N MET A 871 18.21 20.83 -34.67
CA MET A 871 17.86 20.63 -33.26
C MET A 871 18.81 21.39 -32.32
N GLU A 872 20.12 21.39 -32.58
CA GLU A 872 21.14 22.08 -31.77
C GLU A 872 20.86 23.58 -31.73
N ARG A 873 20.44 24.17 -32.87
CA ARG A 873 19.99 25.57 -32.95
C ARG A 873 18.80 25.88 -32.02
N ILE A 874 17.78 25.02 -31.98
CA ILE A 874 16.57 25.23 -31.20
C ILE A 874 16.77 24.87 -29.72
N MET A 875 17.74 24.02 -29.39
CA MET A 875 17.95 23.49 -28.04
C MET A 875 19.09 24.18 -27.28
N SER A 876 19.96 24.95 -27.95
CA SER A 876 21.06 25.68 -27.28
C SER A 876 20.56 26.88 -26.47
N ASP A 877 19.46 27.53 -26.90
CA ASP A 877 18.89 28.69 -26.18
C ASP A 877 18.34 28.33 -24.78
N ASN A 878 18.05 27.05 -24.51
CA ASN A 878 17.75 26.57 -23.14
C ASN A 878 18.94 26.78 -22.19
N ASP A 879 20.16 26.50 -22.65
CA ASP A 879 21.36 26.54 -21.80
C ASP A 879 21.71 27.99 -21.40
N ALA A 880 21.33 28.99 -22.21
CA ALA A 880 21.56 30.42 -21.94
C ALA A 880 20.57 31.05 -20.95
N LEU A 881 19.36 30.49 -20.81
CA LEU A 881 18.31 30.96 -19.90
C LEU A 881 18.33 30.22 -18.54
N ALA A 882 19.06 29.11 -18.42
CA ALA A 882 19.27 28.40 -17.16
C ALA A 882 20.31 29.06 -16.22
N THR A 883 21.01 30.10 -16.70
CA THR A 883 22.07 30.82 -15.98
C THR A 883 21.74 32.30 -15.69
N LYS A 884 20.45 32.63 -15.52
CA LYS A 884 19.96 33.96 -15.12
C LYS A 884 18.89 33.87 -14.04
#